data_AF-A0A452YQJ9-F1
#
_entry.id   AF-A0A452YQJ9-F1
#
_cell.length_a   1.000
_cell.length_b   1.000
_cell.length_c   1.000
_cell.angle_alpha   90.00
_cell.angle_beta   90.00
_cell.angle_gamma   90.00
#
_symmetry.space_group_name_H-M   'P 1'
#
loop_
_entity.id
_entity.type
_entity.pdbx_description
1 polymer ?
#
loop_
_entity_poly.entity_id
_entity_poly.type
_entity_poly.pdbx_seq_one_letter_code
_entity_poly.pdbx_strand_id
1 'polypeptide(L)'
;MKSDSGQKLRQASSAVCMLNELIYGLSDQSLCVCLQLFNKSSAQVIRVPGQNDHLTSSGQRTGVREVWKISERMYTKDDIIHCIGSILHEYMSPEMWDLPTEQNSELCLAELNVPMHFFRDTTALQQVMLDGIGVFGIILGQDFAHSGFMHSSLYLLLRKLISSSAQIRIASDAVLRTLAAAGGYSTVGQFVVANADYIVDSLCRQLRHLDLNPHVPDILASMLCYIGASRDILPFLEEPMRAVSSELEVLGRHDHPHLTVPFLKAVFEIAKACTHESISLPDEVQSFSVKVRSEHQAVESLIEKRRETSVMPGTVGVDAQPDFLSLEYWEDLLCNLNDMRKYRRIVASLAGSCLSAATPLLSSTKEAACLVALDIVENAVVSIAKVEDAYKCENETKAVIKEAVQQLSLDELLDDMDTAEDVDGNRLLPAMNKLWPYLVICLKNKISMPIVRRCTEVLGRIIQISGGNFFVRRFHKDGYIIWRLLALSPFRRKTLSSMDEKAIILPYRNTSLTSEEPMAEISSQKIQIAVLDMITEISSHKRSAIALESVLKKICGLVVGIAYSGLIGLREAAIRALTGLTCMDADLVWLLLADVYHSLNQRDMPLPPIQDLVDLCDLLPPPMSSKEYLFVQYGGEGVRYDIDPSSVHEVFKKMQDTVFK
;
A
#
# COMPACT_ATOMS: atom_id res chain seq x y z
N MET A 1 -32.14 -38.74 7.47
CA MET A 1 -32.27 -37.27 7.51
C MET A 1 -31.21 -36.51 6.69
N LYS A 2 -30.27 -37.16 5.95
CA LYS A 2 -29.22 -36.45 5.17
C LYS A 2 -29.58 -36.10 3.72
N SER A 3 -30.62 -36.70 3.12
CA SER A 3 -31.02 -36.40 1.72
C SER A 3 -32.04 -35.26 1.60
N ASP A 4 -32.78 -34.97 2.68
CA ASP A 4 -33.88 -34.00 2.68
C ASP A 4 -33.39 -32.55 2.71
N SER A 5 -32.26 -32.28 3.38
CA SER A 5 -31.67 -30.93 3.45
C SER A 5 -31.12 -30.46 2.10
N GLY A 6 -30.37 -31.31 1.38
CA GLY A 6 -29.90 -30.98 0.03
C GLY A 6 -31.03 -30.82 -0.99
N GLN A 7 -32.11 -31.60 -0.86
CA GLN A 7 -33.29 -31.44 -1.70
C GLN A 7 -33.99 -30.10 -1.46
N LYS A 8 -34.14 -29.69 -0.19
CA LYS A 8 -34.69 -28.37 0.18
C LYS A 8 -33.85 -27.22 -0.35
N LEU A 9 -32.52 -27.35 -0.31
CA LEU A 9 -31.60 -26.33 -0.82
C LEU A 9 -31.72 -26.13 -2.34
N ARG A 10 -31.85 -27.23 -3.09
CA ARG A 10 -32.11 -27.18 -4.54
C ARG A 10 -33.49 -26.61 -4.87
N GLN A 11 -34.50 -26.93 -4.08
CA GLN A 11 -35.84 -26.33 -4.21
C GLN A 11 -35.80 -24.82 -3.94
N ALA A 12 -35.08 -24.39 -2.90
CA ALA A 12 -34.88 -22.97 -2.61
C ALA A 12 -34.15 -22.27 -3.76
N SER A 13 -33.04 -22.82 -4.26
CA SER A 13 -32.31 -22.26 -5.40
C SER A 13 -33.18 -22.15 -6.65
N SER A 14 -34.01 -23.17 -6.93
CA SER A 14 -34.97 -23.13 -8.03
C SER A 14 -36.03 -22.04 -7.84
N ALA A 15 -36.55 -21.87 -6.62
CA ALA A 15 -37.52 -20.82 -6.31
C ALA A 15 -36.92 -19.41 -6.47
N VAL A 16 -35.68 -19.20 -6.02
CA VAL A 16 -34.93 -17.94 -6.19
C VAL A 16 -34.73 -17.66 -7.68
N CYS A 17 -34.32 -18.65 -8.49
CA CYS A 17 -34.24 -18.48 -9.95
C CYS A 17 -35.59 -18.05 -10.55
N MET A 18 -36.68 -18.72 -10.16
CA MET A 18 -38.00 -18.38 -10.68
C MET A 18 -38.43 -16.96 -10.29
N LEU A 19 -38.16 -16.53 -9.05
CA LEU A 19 -38.45 -15.16 -8.61
C LEU A 19 -37.65 -14.12 -9.40
N ASN A 20 -36.35 -14.36 -9.61
CA ASN A 20 -35.50 -13.47 -10.39
C ASN A 20 -36.00 -13.34 -11.84
N GLU A 21 -36.36 -14.46 -12.48
CA GLU A 21 -36.91 -14.49 -13.85
C GLU A 21 -38.27 -13.77 -13.97
N LEU A 22 -39.13 -13.94 -12.95
CA LEU A 22 -40.42 -13.25 -12.87
C LEU A 22 -40.25 -11.73 -12.75
N ILE A 23 -39.30 -11.30 -11.91
CA ILE A 23 -39.05 -9.90 -11.63
C ILE A 23 -38.37 -9.21 -12.82
N TYR A 24 -37.42 -9.90 -13.48
CA TYR A 24 -36.77 -9.38 -14.69
C TYR A 24 -37.69 -9.42 -15.93
N GLY A 25 -38.70 -10.30 -15.95
CA GLY A 25 -39.72 -10.35 -17.01
C GLY A 25 -39.35 -11.21 -18.22
N LEU A 26 -38.47 -12.21 -18.06
CA LEU A 26 -37.92 -13.00 -19.17
C LEU A 26 -38.71 -14.29 -19.52
N SER A 27 -39.69 -14.73 -18.71
CA SER A 27 -40.24 -16.08 -18.90
C SER A 27 -41.73 -16.25 -18.57
N ASP A 28 -42.56 -16.40 -19.62
CA ASP A 28 -43.96 -16.88 -19.55
C ASP A 28 -44.06 -18.28 -18.91
N GLN A 29 -42.99 -19.08 -19.01
CA GLN A 29 -42.93 -20.43 -18.47
C GLN A 29 -42.71 -20.43 -16.94
N SER A 30 -41.94 -19.48 -16.41
CA SER A 30 -41.78 -19.27 -14.96
C SER A 30 -43.09 -18.81 -14.31
N LEU A 31 -43.84 -17.92 -14.99
CA LEU A 31 -45.20 -17.52 -14.62
C LEU A 31 -46.16 -18.71 -14.56
N CYS A 32 -46.17 -19.55 -15.61
CA CYS A 32 -47.02 -20.74 -15.65
C CYS A 32 -46.71 -21.72 -14.52
N VAL A 33 -45.43 -21.97 -14.21
CA VAL A 33 -45.05 -22.91 -13.13
C VAL A 33 -45.35 -22.31 -11.75
N CYS A 34 -45.13 -21.01 -11.52
CA CYS A 34 -45.53 -20.34 -10.27
C CYS A 34 -47.05 -20.40 -10.07
N LEU A 35 -47.83 -20.07 -11.09
CA LEU A 35 -49.29 -20.18 -11.04
C LEU A 35 -49.76 -21.62 -10.77
N GLN A 36 -49.09 -22.63 -11.31
CA GLN A 36 -49.40 -24.04 -11.02
C GLN A 36 -49.06 -24.45 -9.58
N LEU A 37 -47.99 -23.90 -8.99
CA LEU A 37 -47.60 -24.15 -7.61
C LEU A 37 -48.57 -23.49 -6.61
N PHE A 38 -48.96 -22.24 -6.85
CA PHE A 38 -49.90 -21.51 -5.98
C PHE A 38 -51.37 -21.87 -6.20
N ASN A 39 -51.76 -22.33 -7.39
CA ASN A 39 -53.13 -22.84 -7.62
C ASN A 39 -53.36 -24.25 -7.05
N LYS A 40 -52.30 -25.01 -6.74
CA LYS A 40 -52.44 -26.31 -6.07
C LYS A 40 -52.74 -26.17 -4.57
N SER A 41 -52.40 -25.04 -3.93
CA SER A 41 -52.76 -24.76 -2.54
C SER A 41 -54.16 -24.17 -2.38
N SER A 42 -54.75 -23.58 -3.44
CA SER A 42 -56.13 -23.04 -3.42
C SER A 42 -57.22 -24.04 -3.83
N ALA A 43 -56.85 -25.24 -4.29
CA ALA A 43 -57.78 -26.29 -4.74
C ALA A 43 -58.48 -27.06 -3.60
N GLN A 44 -58.70 -26.44 -2.43
CA GLN A 44 -59.55 -26.96 -1.35
C GLN A 44 -60.76 -26.06 -1.03
N VAL A 45 -61.10 -25.10 -1.90
CA VAL A 45 -62.35 -24.33 -1.74
C VAL A 45 -63.38 -24.75 -2.79
N ILE A 46 -64.24 -25.66 -2.33
CA ILE A 46 -65.61 -26.03 -2.76
C ILE A 46 -66.14 -25.25 -3.99
N ARG A 47 -66.28 -25.96 -5.13
CA ARG A 47 -67.12 -25.52 -6.26
C ARG A 47 -68.55 -26.06 -6.10
N VAL A 48 -69.53 -25.16 -6.12
CA VAL A 48 -70.95 -25.48 -6.44
C VAL A 48 -71.15 -25.23 -7.93
N PRO A 49 -71.80 -26.13 -8.70
CA PRO A 49 -71.89 -26.03 -10.15
C PRO A 49 -73.18 -25.34 -10.63
N GLY A 50 -73.07 -24.57 -11.71
CA GLY A 50 -74.23 -24.07 -12.45
C GLY A 50 -73.86 -23.38 -13.78
N GLN A 51 -74.15 -24.10 -14.88
CA GLN A 51 -74.54 -23.65 -16.24
C GLN A 51 -73.48 -22.95 -17.13
N ASN A 52 -72.98 -23.64 -18.18
CA ASN A 52 -73.51 -23.76 -19.56
C ASN A 52 -73.22 -22.50 -20.40
N ASP A 53 -72.77 -22.50 -21.64
CA ASP A 53 -72.32 -23.51 -22.61
C ASP A 53 -71.88 -22.73 -23.87
N HIS A 54 -70.99 -23.32 -24.70
CA HIS A 54 -70.77 -23.05 -26.15
C HIS A 54 -70.18 -21.69 -26.61
N LEU A 55 -69.49 -21.53 -27.74
CA LEU A 55 -68.56 -22.27 -28.63
C LEU A 55 -68.23 -21.26 -29.78
N THR A 56 -67.12 -21.46 -30.50
CA THR A 56 -66.71 -20.83 -31.80
C THR A 56 -66.10 -19.42 -31.74
N SER A 57 -65.10 -19.01 -32.52
CA SER A 57 -64.25 -19.64 -33.54
C SER A 57 -63.10 -18.67 -33.86
N SER A 58 -62.01 -19.22 -34.41
CA SER A 58 -60.77 -18.60 -34.88
C SER A 58 -60.86 -17.20 -35.52
N GLY A 59 -59.92 -16.33 -35.14
CA GLY A 59 -59.55 -15.10 -35.85
C GLY A 59 -58.17 -14.61 -35.38
N GLN A 60 -57.28 -14.40 -36.33
CA GLN A 60 -55.87 -14.03 -36.22
C GLN A 60 -55.52 -12.80 -35.34
N ARG A 61 -54.23 -12.80 -34.93
CA ARG A 61 -53.34 -11.68 -34.55
C ARG A 61 -53.30 -11.24 -33.08
N THR A 62 -52.05 -11.25 -32.57
CA THR A 62 -51.48 -10.33 -31.59
C THR A 62 -52.27 -10.14 -30.29
N GLY A 63 -52.02 -11.03 -29.33
CA GLY A 63 -52.44 -10.89 -27.94
C GLY A 63 -51.23 -10.83 -27.01
N VAL A 64 -50.45 -9.75 -27.11
CA VAL A 64 -49.89 -9.13 -25.89
C VAL A 64 -51.10 -8.68 -25.06
N ARG A 65 -51.02 -8.73 -23.72
CA ARG A 65 -52.07 -8.56 -22.70
C ARG A 65 -52.84 -9.87 -22.43
N GLU A 66 -53.01 -10.41 -21.21
CA GLU A 66 -53.16 -9.79 -19.89
C GLU A 66 -52.91 -10.84 -18.77
N VAL A 67 -51.79 -10.79 -18.03
CA VAL A 67 -51.72 -11.49 -16.71
C VAL A 67 -51.18 -10.58 -15.60
N TRP A 68 -50.45 -9.52 -15.96
CA TRP A 68 -50.27 -8.37 -15.10
C TRP A 68 -51.22 -7.27 -15.56
N LYS A 69 -52.47 -7.27 -15.07
CA LYS A 69 -53.17 -5.98 -14.87
C LYS A 69 -52.49 -5.27 -13.70
N ILE A 70 -51.25 -4.86 -13.93
CA ILE A 70 -50.65 -3.74 -13.22
C ILE A 70 -51.44 -2.54 -13.73
N SER A 71 -52.35 -2.06 -12.89
CA SER A 71 -53.19 -0.90 -13.21
C SER A 71 -52.27 0.27 -13.58
N GLU A 72 -52.47 0.86 -14.75
CA GLU A 72 -51.93 2.17 -15.15
C GLU A 72 -52.37 3.25 -14.14
N ARG A 73 -51.66 3.36 -13.03
CA ARG A 73 -51.71 4.49 -12.10
C ARG A 73 -50.32 4.64 -11.48
N MET A 74 -49.96 5.84 -11.06
CA MET A 74 -48.67 6.21 -10.43
C MET A 74 -48.18 5.32 -9.25
N TYR A 75 -48.89 4.26 -8.87
CA TYR A 75 -48.62 3.33 -7.77
C TYR A 75 -47.77 2.10 -8.14
N THR A 76 -47.53 1.85 -9.44
CA THR A 76 -46.89 0.59 -9.88
C THR A 76 -45.41 0.48 -9.54
N LYS A 77 -44.71 1.62 -9.50
CA LYS A 77 -43.28 1.69 -9.18
C LYS A 77 -43.05 1.45 -7.69
N ASP A 78 -43.87 2.04 -6.84
CA ASP A 78 -43.83 1.85 -5.39
C ASP A 78 -44.18 0.41 -5.01
N ASP A 79 -45.16 -0.20 -5.70
CA ASP A 79 -45.50 -1.62 -5.53
C ASP A 79 -44.33 -2.55 -5.90
N ILE A 80 -43.60 -2.26 -6.99
CA ILE A 80 -42.40 -3.00 -7.39
C ILE A 80 -41.27 -2.81 -6.37
N ILE A 81 -41.03 -1.58 -5.91
CA ILE A 81 -40.05 -1.27 -4.86
C ILE A 81 -40.38 -2.03 -3.58
N HIS A 82 -41.64 -2.05 -3.15
CA HIS A 82 -42.08 -2.79 -1.97
C HIS A 82 -41.89 -4.32 -2.13
N CYS A 83 -42.25 -4.87 -3.29
CA CYS A 83 -42.04 -6.29 -3.59
C CYS A 83 -40.56 -6.65 -3.58
N ILE A 84 -39.72 -5.87 -4.26
CA ILE A 84 -38.27 -6.05 -4.28
C ILE A 84 -37.70 -5.92 -2.86
N GLY A 85 -38.13 -4.92 -2.08
CA GLY A 85 -37.69 -4.75 -0.70
C GLY A 85 -38.01 -5.95 0.18
N SER A 86 -39.19 -6.55 0.01
CA SER A 86 -39.60 -7.75 0.76
C SER A 86 -38.73 -8.96 0.41
N ILE A 87 -38.42 -9.16 -0.88
CA ILE A 87 -37.59 -10.27 -1.34
C ILE A 87 -36.12 -10.04 -0.99
N LEU A 88 -35.64 -8.81 -1.12
CA LEU A 88 -34.28 -8.44 -0.74
C LEU A 88 -34.07 -8.66 0.75
N HIS A 89 -35.02 -8.30 1.60
CA HIS A 89 -34.94 -8.59 3.04
C HIS A 89 -34.73 -10.08 3.31
N GLU A 90 -35.46 -10.96 2.62
CA GLU A 90 -35.25 -12.41 2.71
C GLU A 90 -33.88 -12.82 2.16
N TYR A 91 -33.43 -12.22 1.06
CA TYR A 91 -32.11 -12.50 0.49
C TYR A 91 -30.96 -12.06 1.38
N MET A 92 -31.17 -11.05 2.22
CA MET A 92 -30.16 -10.51 3.14
C MET A 92 -30.15 -11.21 4.51
N SER A 93 -31.02 -12.20 4.73
CA SER A 93 -31.13 -12.92 5.99
C SER A 93 -29.83 -13.70 6.33
N PRO A 94 -29.28 -13.56 7.56
CA PRO A 94 -28.00 -14.16 7.92
C PRO A 94 -28.01 -15.69 7.82
N GLU A 95 -29.16 -16.32 8.05
CA GLU A 95 -29.36 -17.77 8.01
C GLU A 95 -28.97 -18.38 6.66
N MET A 96 -29.10 -17.62 5.56
CA MET A 96 -28.78 -18.06 4.21
C MET A 96 -27.29 -17.92 3.87
N TRP A 97 -26.61 -16.95 4.51
CA TRP A 97 -25.22 -16.62 4.24
C TRP A 97 -24.22 -17.33 5.16
N ASP A 98 -24.68 -17.80 6.32
CA ASP A 98 -23.89 -18.56 7.30
C ASP A 98 -23.80 -20.06 6.96
N LEU A 99 -24.48 -20.51 5.90
CA LEU A 99 -24.36 -21.87 5.39
C LEU A 99 -22.94 -22.16 4.87
N PRO A 100 -22.35 -23.33 5.19
CA PRO A 100 -20.98 -23.62 4.82
C PRO A 100 -20.85 -23.82 3.31
N THR A 101 -19.90 -23.11 2.72
CA THR A 101 -19.55 -23.22 1.29
C THR A 101 -18.37 -24.16 1.05
N GLU A 102 -17.62 -24.53 2.10
CA GLU A 102 -16.44 -25.39 2.02
C GLU A 102 -16.31 -26.36 3.20
N GLN A 103 -15.55 -27.43 2.96
CA GLN A 103 -15.32 -28.52 3.90
C GLN A 103 -14.46 -28.14 5.12
N ASN A 104 -13.68 -27.06 5.02
CA ASN A 104 -12.76 -26.59 6.07
C ASN A 104 -13.30 -25.43 6.91
N SER A 105 -14.60 -25.11 6.81
CA SER A 105 -15.21 -24.09 7.67
C SER A 105 -15.24 -24.59 9.12
N GLU A 106 -15.01 -23.72 10.11
CA GLU A 106 -14.93 -24.11 11.54
C GLU A 106 -16.19 -24.86 12.02
N LEU A 107 -17.34 -24.61 11.38
CA LEU A 107 -18.61 -25.32 11.58
C LEU A 107 -18.58 -26.82 11.17
N CYS A 108 -17.65 -27.24 10.29
CA CYS A 108 -17.49 -28.62 9.85
C CYS A 108 -16.61 -29.47 10.77
N LEU A 109 -15.92 -28.86 11.75
CA LEU A 109 -15.10 -29.59 12.74
C LEU A 109 -15.97 -30.28 13.80
N ALA A 110 -17.26 -29.96 13.88
CA ALA A 110 -18.24 -30.64 14.73
C ALA A 110 -19.01 -31.72 13.92
N GLU A 111 -18.46 -32.95 13.91
CA GLU A 111 -19.16 -34.25 13.81
C GLU A 111 -20.09 -34.57 12.61
N LEU A 112 -20.27 -33.69 11.62
CA LEU A 112 -21.15 -33.96 10.47
C LEU A 112 -20.32 -34.25 9.20
N ASN A 113 -20.24 -35.54 8.83
CA ASN A 113 -19.92 -35.96 7.46
C ASN A 113 -21.00 -35.42 6.50
N VAL A 114 -20.85 -34.15 6.09
CA VAL A 114 -21.69 -33.45 5.11
C VAL A 114 -21.26 -33.85 3.70
N PRO A 115 -22.18 -34.32 2.85
CA PRO A 115 -21.83 -34.72 1.48
C PRO A 115 -21.32 -33.56 0.62
N MET A 116 -20.36 -33.83 -0.27
CA MET A 116 -19.78 -32.83 -1.19
C MET A 116 -20.82 -32.06 -2.05
N HIS A 117 -21.96 -32.68 -2.36
CA HIS A 117 -23.02 -32.02 -3.13
C HIS A 117 -23.73 -30.90 -2.34
N PHE A 118 -23.73 -30.96 -1.00
CA PHE A 118 -24.35 -29.94 -0.17
C PHE A 118 -23.63 -28.59 -0.31
N PHE A 119 -22.30 -28.58 -0.28
CA PHE A 119 -21.51 -27.35 -0.48
C PHE A 119 -21.73 -26.73 -1.86
N ARG A 120 -21.89 -27.58 -2.90
CA ARG A 120 -22.22 -27.12 -4.26
C ARG A 120 -23.61 -26.51 -4.33
N ASP A 121 -24.59 -27.16 -3.71
CA ASP A 121 -25.98 -26.67 -3.65
C ASP A 121 -26.06 -25.35 -2.86
N THR A 122 -25.28 -25.18 -1.77
CA THR A 122 -25.18 -23.91 -1.03
C THR A 122 -24.55 -22.80 -1.87
N THR A 123 -23.46 -23.13 -2.56
CA THR A 123 -22.76 -22.17 -3.43
C THR A 123 -23.68 -21.70 -4.57
N ALA A 124 -24.43 -22.62 -5.17
CA ALA A 124 -25.41 -22.30 -6.21
C ALA A 124 -26.52 -21.40 -5.68
N LEU A 125 -27.07 -21.68 -4.48
CA LEU A 125 -28.08 -20.83 -3.86
C LEU A 125 -27.56 -19.41 -3.61
N GLN A 126 -26.38 -19.27 -3.00
CA GLN A 126 -25.75 -17.97 -2.76
C GLN A 126 -25.48 -17.21 -4.07
N GLN A 127 -25.05 -17.89 -5.14
CA GLN A 127 -24.90 -17.26 -6.45
C GLN A 127 -26.25 -16.70 -6.95
N VAL A 128 -27.31 -17.50 -6.98
CA VAL A 128 -28.59 -17.06 -7.56
C VAL A 128 -29.18 -15.91 -6.74
N MET A 129 -28.95 -15.87 -5.42
CA MET A 129 -29.34 -14.73 -4.58
C MET A 129 -28.54 -13.47 -4.94
N LEU A 130 -27.22 -13.58 -5.17
CA LEU A 130 -26.40 -12.46 -5.66
C LEU A 130 -26.89 -11.95 -7.03
N ASP A 131 -27.12 -12.87 -7.97
CA ASP A 131 -27.62 -12.53 -9.31
C ASP A 131 -28.99 -11.82 -9.22
N GLY A 132 -29.83 -12.23 -8.27
CA GLY A 132 -31.10 -11.57 -7.97
C GLY A 132 -30.96 -10.14 -7.48
N ILE A 133 -29.98 -9.85 -6.62
CA ILE A 133 -29.64 -8.46 -6.22
C ILE A 133 -29.26 -7.64 -7.46
N GLY A 134 -28.48 -8.22 -8.39
CA GLY A 134 -28.16 -7.59 -9.66
C GLY A 134 -29.39 -7.29 -10.51
N VAL A 135 -30.31 -8.25 -10.63
CA VAL A 135 -31.60 -8.10 -11.32
C VAL A 135 -32.41 -6.94 -10.72
N PHE A 136 -32.50 -6.86 -9.38
CA PHE A 136 -33.22 -5.79 -8.70
C PHE A 136 -32.62 -4.42 -9.01
N GLY A 137 -31.29 -4.33 -9.05
CA GLY A 137 -30.58 -3.11 -9.43
C GLY A 137 -30.80 -2.70 -10.88
N ILE A 138 -30.86 -3.64 -11.83
CA ILE A 138 -31.16 -3.33 -13.24
C ILE A 138 -32.55 -2.72 -13.37
N ILE A 139 -33.55 -3.30 -12.68
CA ILE A 139 -34.95 -2.89 -12.81
C ILE A 139 -35.21 -1.55 -12.15
N LEU A 140 -34.66 -1.34 -10.96
CA LEU A 140 -34.86 -0.12 -10.20
C LEU A 140 -33.91 1.01 -10.61
N GLY A 141 -32.78 0.71 -11.24
CA GLY A 141 -31.78 1.71 -11.62
C GLY A 141 -31.39 2.58 -10.42
N GLN A 142 -31.52 3.90 -10.58
CA GLN A 142 -31.23 4.87 -9.51
C GLN A 142 -32.15 4.72 -8.29
N ASP A 143 -33.38 4.23 -8.45
CA ASP A 143 -34.31 4.06 -7.32
C ASP A 143 -33.83 2.97 -6.35
N PHE A 144 -32.92 2.09 -6.77
CA PHE A 144 -32.26 1.12 -5.88
C PHE A 144 -31.47 1.82 -4.77
N ALA A 145 -30.80 2.94 -5.10
CA ALA A 145 -30.10 3.77 -4.13
C ALA A 145 -31.08 4.60 -3.29
N HIS A 146 -32.06 5.26 -3.92
CA HIS A 146 -33.06 6.09 -3.23
C HIS A 146 -33.92 5.30 -2.23
N SER A 147 -34.14 4.01 -2.48
CA SER A 147 -34.90 3.11 -1.59
C SER A 147 -34.05 2.52 -0.45
N GLY A 148 -32.75 2.87 -0.35
CA GLY A 148 -31.84 2.36 0.67
C GLY A 148 -31.36 0.92 0.47
N PHE A 149 -31.77 0.26 -0.61
CA PHE A 149 -31.36 -1.11 -0.93
C PHE A 149 -29.85 -1.20 -1.19
N MET A 150 -29.27 -0.14 -1.77
CA MET A 150 -27.83 -0.04 -1.97
C MET A 150 -27.03 -0.21 -0.69
N HIS A 151 -27.42 0.50 0.38
CA HIS A 151 -26.77 0.36 1.68
C HIS A 151 -26.86 -1.09 2.17
N SER A 152 -28.06 -1.68 2.15
CA SER A 152 -28.24 -3.07 2.63
C SER A 152 -27.38 -4.08 1.88
N SER A 153 -27.19 -3.93 0.56
CA SER A 153 -26.53 -4.94 -0.27
C SER A 153 -25.02 -4.71 -0.45
N LEU A 154 -24.54 -3.47 -0.48
CA LEU A 154 -23.17 -3.15 -0.91
C LEU A 154 -22.10 -3.80 -0.02
N TYR A 155 -22.27 -3.72 1.32
CA TYR A 155 -21.33 -4.34 2.24
C TYR A 155 -21.26 -5.86 2.05
N LEU A 156 -22.41 -6.51 1.86
CA LEU A 156 -22.48 -7.95 1.59
C LEU A 156 -21.74 -8.29 0.31
N LEU A 157 -21.97 -7.54 -0.78
CA LEU A 157 -21.30 -7.78 -2.06
C LEU A 157 -19.78 -7.66 -1.92
N LEU A 158 -19.29 -6.60 -1.25
CA LEU A 158 -17.87 -6.43 -0.96
C LEU A 158 -17.32 -7.58 -0.10
N ARG A 159 -18.06 -8.00 0.93
CA ARG A 159 -17.70 -9.18 1.75
C ARG A 159 -17.62 -10.46 0.92
N LYS A 160 -18.43 -10.62 -0.12
CA LYS A 160 -18.42 -11.81 -0.98
C LYS A 160 -17.31 -11.81 -2.03
N LEU A 161 -16.62 -10.68 -2.26
CA LEU A 161 -15.40 -10.63 -3.08
C LEU A 161 -14.24 -11.42 -2.46
N ILE A 162 -14.20 -11.55 -1.13
CA ILE A 162 -13.18 -12.34 -0.42
C ILE A 162 -13.60 -13.79 -0.17
N SER A 163 -14.75 -14.22 -0.72
CA SER A 163 -15.19 -15.61 -0.58
C SER A 163 -14.15 -16.58 -1.15
N SER A 164 -13.97 -17.72 -0.50
CA SER A 164 -13.07 -18.77 -0.96
C SER A 164 -13.57 -19.44 -2.26
N SER A 165 -14.89 -19.45 -2.50
CA SER A 165 -15.51 -19.93 -3.74
C SER A 165 -15.35 -18.94 -4.89
N ALA A 166 -14.70 -19.37 -5.98
CA ALA A 166 -14.54 -18.56 -7.19
C ALA A 166 -15.89 -18.17 -7.83
N GLN A 167 -16.88 -19.06 -7.75
CA GLN A 167 -18.23 -18.84 -8.30
C GLN A 167 -18.91 -17.66 -7.61
N ILE A 168 -18.83 -17.59 -6.27
CA ILE A 168 -19.39 -16.48 -5.49
C ILE A 168 -18.63 -15.18 -5.75
N ARG A 169 -17.29 -15.22 -5.81
CA ARG A 169 -16.49 -14.03 -6.12
C ARG A 169 -16.85 -13.43 -7.48
N ILE A 170 -16.94 -14.27 -8.51
CA ILE A 170 -17.27 -13.84 -9.88
C ILE A 170 -18.68 -13.27 -9.94
N ALA A 171 -19.65 -13.92 -9.29
CA ALA A 171 -21.03 -13.44 -9.24
C ALA A 171 -21.12 -12.08 -8.54
N SER A 172 -20.48 -11.93 -7.37
CA SER A 172 -20.47 -10.65 -6.64
C SER A 172 -19.83 -9.52 -7.46
N ASP A 173 -18.70 -9.79 -8.10
CA ASP A 173 -18.00 -8.85 -8.97
C ASP A 173 -18.84 -8.45 -10.20
N ALA A 174 -19.57 -9.39 -10.81
CA ALA A 174 -20.51 -9.11 -11.91
C ALA A 174 -21.70 -8.25 -11.46
N VAL A 175 -22.26 -8.53 -10.27
CA VAL A 175 -23.36 -7.76 -9.68
C VAL A 175 -22.90 -6.34 -9.35
N LEU A 176 -21.73 -6.18 -8.74
CA LEU A 176 -21.17 -4.85 -8.45
C LEU A 176 -20.96 -4.01 -9.72
N ARG A 177 -20.46 -4.59 -10.82
CA ARG A 177 -20.39 -3.90 -12.13
C ARG A 177 -21.75 -3.52 -12.67
N THR A 178 -22.73 -4.41 -12.52
CA THR A 178 -24.11 -4.18 -12.97
C THR A 178 -24.76 -3.04 -12.19
N LEU A 179 -24.63 -3.03 -10.87
CA LEU A 179 -25.12 -1.95 -10.01
C LEU A 179 -24.42 -0.62 -10.30
N ALA A 180 -23.11 -0.63 -10.53
CA ALA A 180 -22.37 0.57 -10.94
C ALA A 180 -22.92 1.14 -12.26
N ALA A 181 -23.12 0.29 -13.27
CA ALA A 181 -23.67 0.71 -14.55
C ALA A 181 -25.13 1.20 -14.45
N ALA A 182 -25.98 0.51 -13.69
CA ALA A 182 -27.37 0.89 -13.47
C ALA A 182 -27.49 2.20 -12.66
N GLY A 183 -26.53 2.45 -11.76
CA GLY A 183 -26.36 3.68 -11.00
C GLY A 183 -25.63 4.79 -11.75
N GLY A 184 -25.26 4.61 -13.02
CA GLY A 184 -24.63 5.64 -13.86
C GLY A 184 -23.15 5.91 -13.56
N TYR A 185 -22.46 5.02 -12.84
CA TYR A 185 -21.04 5.12 -12.54
C TYR A 185 -20.20 4.49 -13.66
N SER A 186 -19.08 5.13 -14.02
CA SER A 186 -18.21 4.61 -15.10
C SER A 186 -17.36 3.42 -14.65
N THR A 187 -17.02 3.36 -13.37
CA THR A 187 -16.27 2.26 -12.76
C THR A 187 -16.88 1.87 -11.43
N VAL A 188 -16.62 0.64 -11.01
CA VAL A 188 -17.09 0.17 -9.70
C VAL A 188 -16.33 0.86 -8.56
N GLY A 189 -15.08 1.27 -8.79
CA GLY A 189 -14.33 2.09 -7.82
C GLY A 189 -15.05 3.41 -7.53
N GLN A 190 -15.50 4.14 -8.56
CA GLN A 190 -16.30 5.36 -8.37
C GLN A 190 -17.61 5.09 -7.63
N PHE A 191 -18.28 3.98 -7.95
CA PHE A 191 -19.49 3.56 -7.26
C PHE A 191 -19.25 3.30 -5.77
N VAL A 192 -18.17 2.61 -5.40
CA VAL A 192 -17.80 2.37 -3.99
C VAL A 192 -17.42 3.67 -3.27
N VAL A 193 -16.66 4.55 -3.93
CA VAL A 193 -16.25 5.86 -3.39
C VAL A 193 -17.46 6.76 -3.14
N ALA A 194 -18.44 6.78 -4.04
CA ALA A 194 -19.67 7.56 -3.87
C ALA A 194 -20.52 7.11 -2.67
N ASN A 195 -20.29 5.90 -2.15
CA ASN A 195 -20.98 5.33 -0.99
C ASN A 195 -19.98 5.05 0.17
N ALA A 196 -18.84 5.73 0.18
CA ALA A 196 -17.73 5.45 1.09
C ALA A 196 -18.09 5.65 2.57
N ASP A 197 -18.85 6.70 2.88
CA ASP A 197 -19.31 7.05 4.22
C ASP A 197 -20.05 5.87 4.90
N TYR A 198 -21.00 5.28 4.18
CA TYR A 198 -21.78 4.13 4.65
C TYR A 198 -20.91 2.87 4.82
N ILE A 199 -20.04 2.60 3.85
CA ILE A 199 -19.19 1.40 3.86
C ILE A 199 -18.18 1.49 5.02
N VAL A 200 -17.57 2.65 5.20
CA VAL A 200 -16.61 2.93 6.26
C VAL A 200 -17.27 2.86 7.64
N ASP A 201 -18.46 3.44 7.82
CA ASP A 201 -19.20 3.30 9.09
C ASP A 201 -19.53 1.82 9.40
N SER A 202 -19.91 1.06 8.38
CA SER A 202 -20.17 -0.37 8.53
C SER A 202 -18.91 -1.17 8.87
N LEU A 203 -17.77 -0.84 8.25
CA LEU A 203 -16.46 -1.41 8.60
C LEU A 203 -16.07 -1.07 10.03
N CYS A 204 -16.16 0.20 10.45
CA CYS A 204 -15.86 0.64 11.81
C CYS A 204 -16.72 -0.09 12.85
N ARG A 205 -18.02 -0.29 12.58
CA ARG A 205 -18.90 -1.08 13.46
C ARG A 205 -18.45 -2.53 13.58
N GLN A 206 -18.05 -3.16 12.47
CA GLN A 206 -17.60 -4.56 12.51
C GLN A 206 -16.21 -4.71 13.14
N LEU A 207 -15.33 -3.72 12.99
CA LEU A 207 -14.04 -3.67 13.68
C LEU A 207 -14.17 -3.63 15.22
N ARG A 208 -15.31 -3.17 15.76
CA ARG A 208 -15.58 -3.21 17.22
C ARG A 208 -15.91 -4.62 17.74
N HIS A 209 -16.20 -5.57 16.85
CA HIS A 209 -16.64 -6.93 17.19
C HIS A 209 -15.87 -7.97 16.37
N LEU A 210 -14.54 -7.99 16.50
CA LEU A 210 -13.64 -8.85 15.71
C LEU A 210 -13.83 -10.34 15.98
N ASP A 211 -14.20 -10.72 17.20
CA ASP A 211 -14.47 -12.13 17.54
C ASP A 211 -15.61 -12.72 16.69
N LEU A 212 -16.58 -11.89 16.33
CA LEU A 212 -17.69 -12.27 15.45
C LEU A 212 -17.37 -12.05 13.97
N ASN A 213 -16.42 -11.16 13.68
CA ASN A 213 -16.13 -10.69 12.32
C ASN A 213 -14.62 -10.72 12.00
N PRO A 214 -13.98 -11.91 12.00
CA PRO A 214 -12.54 -12.03 11.75
C PRO A 214 -12.13 -11.65 10.31
N HIS A 215 -13.09 -11.60 9.38
CA HIS A 215 -12.85 -11.32 7.96
C HIS A 215 -12.74 -9.83 7.62
N VAL A 216 -13.10 -8.93 8.55
CA VAL A 216 -13.16 -7.47 8.30
C VAL A 216 -11.87 -6.88 7.75
N PRO A 217 -10.67 -7.27 8.23
CA PRO A 217 -9.43 -6.73 7.68
C PRO A 217 -9.22 -7.10 6.21
N ASP A 218 -9.61 -8.31 5.81
CA ASP A 218 -9.53 -8.75 4.41
C ASP A 218 -10.57 -8.01 3.54
N ILE A 219 -11.75 -7.70 4.08
CA ILE A 219 -12.76 -6.87 3.39
C ILE A 219 -12.18 -5.48 3.13
N LEU A 220 -11.61 -4.83 4.15
CA LEU A 220 -10.98 -3.52 4.02
C LEU A 220 -9.85 -3.53 2.97
N ALA A 221 -8.96 -4.52 3.02
CA ALA A 221 -7.89 -4.67 2.03
C ALA A 221 -8.44 -4.88 0.61
N SER A 222 -9.44 -5.75 0.44
CA SER A 222 -10.05 -6.03 -0.86
C SER A 222 -10.78 -4.82 -1.43
N MET A 223 -11.51 -4.07 -0.60
CA MET A 223 -12.20 -2.85 -0.96
C MET A 223 -11.22 -1.81 -1.49
N LEU A 224 -10.13 -1.54 -0.77
CA LEU A 224 -9.12 -0.57 -1.18
C LEU A 224 -8.39 -0.99 -2.46
N CYS A 225 -8.09 -2.28 -2.60
CA CYS A 225 -7.53 -2.83 -3.83
C CYS A 225 -8.48 -2.65 -5.03
N TYR A 226 -9.79 -2.79 -4.80
CA TYR A 226 -10.82 -2.71 -5.84
C TYR A 226 -11.16 -1.27 -6.25
N ILE A 227 -11.12 -0.32 -5.31
CA ILE A 227 -11.24 1.12 -5.60
C ILE A 227 -9.99 1.62 -6.35
N GLY A 228 -8.82 1.11 -5.99
CA GLY A 228 -7.53 1.66 -6.42
C GLY A 228 -7.16 2.92 -5.65
N ALA A 229 -6.19 3.68 -6.17
CA ALA A 229 -5.83 4.97 -5.61
C ALA A 229 -6.87 6.02 -6.02
N SER A 230 -7.74 6.38 -5.09
CA SER A 230 -8.75 7.43 -5.27
C SER A 230 -8.52 8.53 -4.24
N ARG A 231 -8.55 9.77 -4.70
CA ARG A 231 -8.41 10.98 -3.87
C ARG A 231 -9.50 11.06 -2.80
N ASP A 232 -10.72 10.66 -3.15
CA ASP A 232 -11.92 10.95 -2.37
C ASP A 232 -12.16 9.93 -1.24
N ILE A 233 -11.53 8.75 -1.28
CA ILE A 233 -11.69 7.75 -0.21
C ILE A 233 -10.81 8.04 1.01
N LEU A 234 -9.62 8.61 0.82
CA LEU A 234 -8.63 8.80 1.90
C LEU A 234 -9.17 9.59 3.12
N PRO A 235 -9.97 10.67 2.96
CA PRO A 235 -10.57 11.38 4.09
C PRO A 235 -11.40 10.49 5.03
N PHE A 236 -12.01 9.42 4.51
CA PHE A 236 -12.83 8.51 5.31
C PHE A 236 -12.01 7.45 6.05
N LEU A 237 -10.72 7.27 5.73
CA LEU A 237 -9.91 6.17 6.25
C LEU A 237 -9.23 6.48 7.60
N GLU A 238 -9.31 7.70 8.12
CA GLU A 238 -8.69 8.05 9.40
C GLU A 238 -9.23 7.23 10.59
N GLU A 239 -10.55 7.04 10.66
CA GLU A 239 -11.16 6.24 11.74
C GLU A 239 -10.88 4.74 11.61
N PRO A 240 -11.09 4.10 10.43
CA PRO A 240 -10.65 2.72 10.20
C PRO A 240 -9.17 2.51 10.53
N MET A 241 -8.29 3.43 10.12
CA MET A 241 -6.86 3.30 10.39
C MET A 241 -6.55 3.39 11.88
N ARG A 242 -7.25 4.24 12.63
CA ARG A 242 -7.12 4.33 14.10
C ARG A 242 -7.53 3.02 14.78
N ALA A 243 -8.67 2.44 14.35
CA ALA A 243 -9.13 1.15 14.86
C ALA A 243 -8.13 0.03 14.55
N VAL A 244 -7.66 -0.07 13.31
CA VAL A 244 -6.63 -1.05 12.90
C VAL A 244 -5.31 -0.85 13.65
N SER A 245 -4.90 0.40 13.89
CA SER A 245 -3.68 0.70 14.65
C SER A 245 -3.76 0.17 16.07
N SER A 246 -4.90 0.38 16.75
CA SER A 246 -5.17 -0.13 18.10
C SER A 246 -5.04 -1.66 18.16
N GLU A 247 -5.55 -2.37 17.15
CA GLU A 247 -5.45 -3.83 17.07
C GLU A 247 -4.03 -4.34 16.79
N LEU A 248 -3.22 -3.54 16.10
CA LEU A 248 -1.81 -3.85 15.83
C LEU A 248 -0.88 -3.53 17.01
N GLU A 249 -1.39 -2.91 18.08
CA GLU A 249 -0.66 -2.71 19.33
C GLU A 249 -0.42 -4.04 20.07
N VAL A 250 0.29 -3.97 21.20
CA VAL A 250 0.70 -5.17 21.95
C VAL A 250 -0.51 -5.97 22.44
N LEU A 251 -1.56 -5.30 22.92
CA LEU A 251 -2.76 -5.95 23.47
C LEU A 251 -3.62 -6.59 22.37
N GLY A 252 -3.97 -5.85 21.30
CA GLY A 252 -4.75 -6.41 20.20
C GLY A 252 -4.07 -7.62 19.53
N ARG A 253 -2.74 -7.59 19.38
CA ARG A 253 -1.99 -8.75 18.86
C ARG A 253 -1.95 -9.95 19.81
N HIS A 254 -2.09 -9.70 21.11
CA HIS A 254 -2.20 -10.77 22.10
C HIS A 254 -3.58 -11.42 22.03
N ASP A 255 -4.63 -10.62 21.90
CA ASP A 255 -6.02 -11.09 21.88
C ASP A 255 -6.36 -11.75 20.54
N HIS A 256 -5.89 -11.20 19.41
CA HIS A 256 -6.14 -11.69 18.06
C HIS A 256 -4.84 -11.97 17.26
N PRO A 257 -4.01 -12.94 17.65
CA PRO A 257 -2.70 -13.18 17.03
C PRO A 257 -2.80 -13.64 15.57
N HIS A 258 -3.93 -14.21 15.16
CA HIS A 258 -4.16 -14.67 13.79
C HIS A 258 -4.54 -13.52 12.84
N LEU A 259 -5.06 -12.40 13.36
CA LEU A 259 -5.49 -11.25 12.57
C LEU A 259 -4.38 -10.24 12.27
N THR A 260 -3.19 -10.38 12.88
CA THR A 260 -2.07 -9.44 12.66
C THR A 260 -1.68 -9.29 11.20
N VAL A 261 -1.60 -10.40 10.43
CA VAL A 261 -1.23 -10.33 9.01
C VAL A 261 -2.37 -9.77 8.14
N PRO A 262 -3.64 -10.19 8.31
CA PRO A 262 -4.78 -9.53 7.66
C PRO A 262 -4.84 -8.01 7.90
N PHE A 263 -4.66 -7.55 9.15
CA PHE A 263 -4.60 -6.12 9.45
C PHE A 263 -3.43 -5.42 8.77
N LEU A 264 -2.25 -6.03 8.76
CA LEU A 264 -1.11 -5.48 8.03
C LEU A 264 -1.38 -5.37 6.52
N LYS A 265 -2.09 -6.33 5.91
CA LYS A 265 -2.48 -6.22 4.49
C LYS A 265 -3.42 -5.04 4.25
N ALA A 266 -4.36 -4.79 5.16
CA ALA A 266 -5.22 -3.62 5.09
C ALA A 266 -4.41 -2.31 5.20
N VAL A 267 -3.50 -2.22 6.18
CA VAL A 267 -2.60 -1.06 6.32
C VAL A 267 -1.71 -0.88 5.09
N PHE A 268 -1.28 -1.97 4.46
CA PHE A 268 -0.49 -1.92 3.23
C PHE A 268 -1.25 -1.29 2.07
N GLU A 269 -2.52 -1.65 1.85
CA GLU A 269 -3.32 -1.01 0.80
C GLU A 269 -3.59 0.46 1.11
N ILE A 270 -3.79 0.83 2.38
CA ILE A 270 -3.89 2.24 2.81
C ILE A 270 -2.59 2.99 2.49
N ALA A 271 -1.43 2.45 2.87
CA ALA A 271 -0.14 3.08 2.64
C ALA A 271 0.19 3.22 1.14
N LYS A 272 -0.20 2.24 0.34
CA LYS A 272 -0.07 2.25 -1.12
C LYS A 272 -0.94 3.35 -1.75
N ALA A 273 -2.20 3.49 -1.31
CA ALA A 273 -3.06 4.58 -1.75
C ALA A 273 -2.49 5.96 -1.37
N CYS A 274 -2.00 6.12 -0.12
CA CYS A 274 -1.31 7.34 0.31
C CYS A 274 -0.09 7.65 -0.57
N THR A 275 0.69 6.63 -0.95
CA THR A 275 1.89 6.81 -1.77
C THR A 275 1.54 7.32 -3.15
N HIS A 276 0.53 6.71 -3.79
CA HIS A 276 0.07 7.13 -5.11
C HIS A 276 -0.37 8.61 -5.11
N GLU A 277 -1.23 8.99 -4.16
CA GLU A 277 -1.73 10.36 -4.04
C GLU A 277 -0.61 11.35 -3.69
N SER A 278 0.29 10.96 -2.77
CA SER A 278 1.39 11.84 -2.34
C SER A 278 2.34 12.21 -3.47
N ILE A 279 2.50 11.37 -4.50
CA ILE A 279 3.41 11.62 -5.61
C ILE A 279 2.91 12.79 -6.48
N SER A 280 1.59 12.95 -6.64
CA SER A 280 1.01 14.06 -7.44
C SER A 280 0.93 15.38 -6.68
N LEU A 281 0.88 15.35 -5.35
CA LEU A 281 0.71 16.57 -4.53
C LEU A 281 1.75 17.67 -4.82
N PRO A 282 3.07 17.41 -4.88
CA PRO A 282 4.04 18.46 -5.15
C PRO A 282 3.86 19.09 -6.53
N ASP A 283 3.52 18.29 -7.54
CA ASP A 283 3.34 18.76 -8.92
C ASP A 283 2.09 19.64 -9.04
N GLU A 284 0.99 19.24 -8.40
CA GLU A 284 -0.25 20.04 -8.31
C GLU A 284 0.02 21.39 -7.65
N VAL A 285 0.66 21.39 -6.47
CA VAL A 285 0.99 22.62 -5.74
C VAL A 285 1.99 23.47 -6.52
N GLN A 286 2.97 22.87 -7.19
CA GLN A 286 3.95 23.60 -7.98
C GLN A 286 3.30 24.29 -9.19
N SER A 287 2.39 23.60 -9.89
CA SER A 287 1.64 24.19 -11.00
C SER A 287 0.79 25.39 -10.55
N PHE A 288 0.15 25.26 -9.38
CA PHE A 288 -0.60 26.32 -8.75
C PHE A 288 0.32 27.49 -8.34
N SER A 289 1.46 27.20 -7.72
CA SER A 289 2.47 28.18 -7.31
C SER A 289 2.98 29.02 -8.48
N VAL A 290 3.23 28.38 -9.64
CA VAL A 290 3.65 29.08 -10.87
C VAL A 290 2.57 30.04 -11.35
N LYS A 291 1.29 29.62 -11.32
CA LYS A 291 0.15 30.49 -11.65
C LYS A 291 0.10 31.70 -10.72
N VAL A 292 0.10 31.48 -9.40
CA VAL A 292 0.10 32.55 -8.38
C VAL A 292 1.25 33.53 -8.58
N ARG A 293 2.45 33.01 -8.85
CA ARG A 293 3.64 33.84 -9.07
C ARG A 293 3.52 34.70 -10.33
N SER A 294 2.97 34.15 -11.42
CA SER A 294 2.76 34.92 -12.66
C SER A 294 1.76 36.06 -12.47
N GLU A 295 0.72 35.83 -11.64
CA GLU A 295 -0.29 36.83 -11.31
C GLU A 295 0.27 37.90 -10.37
N HIS A 296 1.05 37.49 -9.37
CA HIS A 296 1.79 38.44 -8.52
C HIS A 296 2.74 39.33 -9.34
N GLN A 297 3.49 38.77 -10.29
CA GLN A 297 4.34 39.55 -11.19
C GLN A 297 3.53 40.53 -12.07
N ALA A 298 2.33 40.13 -12.50
CA ALA A 298 1.44 41.03 -13.23
C ALA A 298 0.97 42.20 -12.35
N VAL A 299 0.63 41.93 -11.08
CA VAL A 299 0.29 42.97 -10.08
C VAL A 299 1.47 43.93 -9.88
N GLU A 300 2.68 43.43 -9.67
CA GLU A 300 3.88 44.25 -9.51
C GLU A 300 4.10 45.17 -10.72
N SER A 301 4.02 44.61 -11.94
CA SER A 301 4.21 45.37 -13.18
C SER A 301 3.15 46.47 -13.37
N LEU A 302 1.92 46.27 -12.90
CA LEU A 302 0.84 47.25 -12.97
C LEU A 302 1.02 48.36 -11.93
N ILE A 303 1.47 48.02 -10.73
CA ILE A 303 1.78 48.99 -9.68
C ILE A 303 2.96 49.86 -10.13
N GLU A 304 4.00 49.27 -10.73
CA GLU A 304 5.15 50.00 -11.27
C GLU A 304 4.74 50.94 -12.40
N LYS A 305 3.98 50.45 -13.39
CA LYS A 305 3.41 51.29 -14.45
C LYS A 305 2.54 52.43 -13.92
N ARG A 306 1.75 52.19 -12.87
CA ARG A 306 0.91 53.22 -12.23
C ARG A 306 1.76 54.26 -11.49
N ARG A 307 2.88 53.87 -10.88
CA ARG A 307 3.84 54.81 -10.28
C ARG A 307 4.49 55.68 -11.35
N GLU A 308 4.87 55.11 -12.50
CA GLU A 308 5.48 55.84 -13.62
C GLU A 308 4.50 56.78 -14.34
N THR A 309 3.23 56.39 -14.48
CA THR A 309 2.19 57.21 -15.16
C THR A 309 1.54 58.28 -14.28
N SER A 310 1.85 58.33 -12.98
CA SER A 310 1.31 59.32 -12.04
C SER A 310 1.70 60.79 -12.30
N VAL A 311 2.36 61.10 -13.41
CA VAL A 311 2.71 62.47 -13.81
C VAL A 311 1.58 63.21 -14.56
N MET A 312 0.50 62.56 -15.04
CA MET A 312 -0.66 63.29 -15.61
C MET A 312 -2.01 62.58 -15.43
N PRO A 313 -3.05 63.23 -14.86
CA PRO A 313 -4.39 62.66 -14.78
C PRO A 313 -5.14 62.92 -16.08
N GLY A 314 -5.32 61.88 -16.89
CA GLY A 314 -6.10 61.95 -18.12
C GLY A 314 -6.71 60.61 -18.48
N THR A 315 -7.97 60.44 -18.08
CA THR A 315 -9.00 59.57 -18.69
C THR A 315 -8.50 58.24 -19.28
N VAL A 316 -8.35 57.21 -18.44
CA VAL A 316 -8.22 55.83 -18.92
C VAL A 316 -9.62 55.22 -18.97
N GLY A 317 -9.99 54.75 -20.16
CA GLY A 317 -11.28 54.15 -20.46
C GLY A 317 -11.58 52.92 -19.60
N VAL A 318 -12.88 52.69 -19.44
CA VAL A 318 -13.49 51.51 -18.81
C VAL A 318 -13.26 50.31 -19.74
N ASP A 319 -12.03 49.78 -19.74
CA ASP A 319 -11.74 48.43 -20.24
C ASP A 319 -11.72 47.47 -19.05
N ALA A 320 -12.25 46.27 -19.27
CA ALA A 320 -12.45 45.22 -18.27
C ALA A 320 -11.30 45.15 -17.26
N GLN A 321 -11.59 45.56 -16.02
CA GLN A 321 -10.61 45.51 -14.94
C GLN A 321 -10.18 44.04 -14.77
N PRO A 322 -8.87 43.74 -14.80
CA PRO A 322 -8.43 42.35 -14.73
C PRO A 322 -8.92 41.68 -13.44
N ASP A 323 -9.48 40.47 -13.56
CA ASP A 323 -10.12 39.72 -12.46
C ASP A 323 -9.22 39.57 -11.22
N PHE A 324 -7.89 39.50 -11.41
CA PHE A 324 -6.89 39.39 -10.34
C PHE A 324 -6.70 40.67 -9.50
N LEU A 325 -7.38 41.78 -9.82
CA LEU A 325 -7.44 42.98 -8.98
C LEU A 325 -8.60 42.95 -7.97
N SER A 326 -9.48 41.95 -8.06
CA SER A 326 -10.61 41.78 -7.14
C SER A 326 -10.18 41.05 -5.86
N LEU A 327 -10.81 41.41 -4.74
CA LEU A 327 -10.65 40.73 -3.45
C LEU A 327 -11.13 39.26 -3.55
N GLU A 328 -12.30 39.04 -4.16
CA GLU A 328 -12.93 37.73 -4.36
C GLU A 328 -11.98 36.73 -5.06
N TYR A 329 -11.17 37.20 -6.02
CA TYR A 329 -10.21 36.33 -6.71
C TYR A 329 -9.09 35.80 -5.79
N TRP A 330 -8.55 36.65 -4.91
CA TRP A 330 -7.50 36.25 -3.97
C TRP A 330 -8.06 35.41 -2.82
N GLU A 331 -9.31 35.65 -2.41
CA GLU A 331 -10.07 34.77 -1.51
C GLU A 331 -10.23 33.37 -2.09
N ASP A 332 -10.65 33.25 -3.36
CA ASP A 332 -10.78 31.97 -4.06
C ASP A 332 -9.43 31.24 -4.17
N LEU A 333 -8.35 31.98 -4.45
CA LEU A 333 -7.00 31.43 -4.51
C LEU A 333 -6.54 30.90 -3.14
N LEU A 334 -6.84 31.64 -2.07
CA LEU A 334 -6.54 31.22 -0.71
C LEU A 334 -7.39 30.01 -0.27
N CYS A 335 -8.66 29.95 -0.66
CA CYS A 335 -9.54 28.80 -0.42
C CYS A 335 -9.00 27.55 -1.11
N ASN A 336 -8.61 27.64 -2.37
CA ASN A 336 -7.98 26.55 -3.11
C ASN A 336 -6.68 26.07 -2.43
N LEU A 337 -5.82 26.99 -1.98
CA LEU A 337 -4.60 26.64 -1.25
C LEU A 337 -4.92 25.95 0.08
N ASN A 338 -5.96 26.40 0.79
CA ASN A 338 -6.40 25.80 2.04
C ASN A 338 -6.96 24.39 1.84
N ASP A 339 -7.68 24.13 0.74
CA ASP A 339 -8.19 22.79 0.43
C ASP A 339 -7.06 21.82 0.04
N MET A 340 -6.05 22.28 -0.71
CA MET A 340 -4.82 21.51 -0.93
C MET A 340 -4.09 21.19 0.37
N ARG A 341 -3.96 22.18 1.28
CA ARG A 341 -3.37 21.98 2.62
C ARG A 341 -4.14 20.96 3.45
N LYS A 342 -5.47 21.04 3.50
CA LYS A 342 -6.31 20.06 4.21
C LYS A 342 -6.09 18.66 3.66
N TYR A 343 -6.12 18.50 2.34
CA TYR A 343 -5.92 17.19 1.72
C TYR A 343 -4.53 16.62 1.98
N ARG A 344 -3.47 17.42 1.82
CA ARG A 344 -2.10 17.02 2.18
C ARG A 344 -2.01 16.56 3.63
N ARG A 345 -2.64 17.26 4.59
CA ARG A 345 -2.63 16.86 6.01
C ARG A 345 -3.31 15.52 6.25
N ILE A 346 -4.41 15.22 5.56
CA ILE A 346 -5.07 13.90 5.63
C ILE A 346 -4.11 12.81 5.16
N VAL A 347 -3.49 12.99 4.00
CA VAL A 347 -2.49 12.03 3.47
C VAL A 347 -1.31 11.88 4.43
N ALA A 348 -0.82 12.98 5.02
CA ALA A 348 0.26 12.99 6.00
C ALA A 348 -0.10 12.21 7.27
N SER A 349 -1.30 12.47 7.83
CA SER A 349 -1.86 11.84 9.02
C SER A 349 -2.01 10.34 8.84
N LEU A 350 -2.54 9.94 7.69
CA LEU A 350 -2.75 8.54 7.34
C LEU A 350 -1.43 7.79 7.13
N ALA A 351 -0.50 8.36 6.35
CA ALA A 351 0.83 7.79 6.15
C ALA A 351 1.64 7.71 7.47
N GLY A 352 1.56 8.73 8.31
CA GLY A 352 2.16 8.74 9.64
C GLY A 352 1.60 7.64 10.54
N SER A 353 0.27 7.45 10.51
CA SER A 353 -0.40 6.37 11.23
C SER A 353 0.05 5.00 10.74
N CYS A 354 0.13 4.78 9.41
CA CYS A 354 0.63 3.54 8.80
C CYS A 354 2.06 3.22 9.26
N LEU A 355 2.94 4.24 9.24
CA LEU A 355 4.32 4.08 9.69
C LEU A 355 4.39 3.73 11.19
N SER A 356 3.60 4.40 12.02
CA SER A 356 3.57 4.15 13.46
C SER A 356 3.07 2.74 13.82
N ALA A 357 2.06 2.25 13.11
CA ALA A 357 1.50 0.91 13.31
C ALA A 357 2.47 -0.19 12.84
N ALA A 358 3.15 0.01 11.71
CA ALA A 358 4.06 -0.99 11.14
C ALA A 358 5.44 -1.05 11.82
N THR A 359 5.94 0.07 12.36
CA THR A 359 7.31 0.17 12.92
C THR A 359 7.60 -0.90 13.99
N PRO A 360 6.75 -1.12 15.01
CA PRO A 360 6.99 -2.15 16.02
C PRO A 360 7.01 -3.58 15.46
N LEU A 361 6.28 -3.83 14.37
CA LEU A 361 6.12 -5.15 13.75
C LEU A 361 7.36 -5.63 13.00
N LEU A 362 8.32 -4.73 12.72
CA LEU A 362 9.65 -5.12 12.26
C LEU A 362 10.38 -6.04 13.24
N SER A 363 10.05 -5.96 14.53
CA SER A 363 10.59 -6.83 15.58
C SER A 363 9.77 -8.12 15.82
N SER A 364 8.65 -8.31 15.10
CA SER A 364 7.77 -9.48 15.23
C SER A 364 8.51 -10.77 14.90
N THR A 365 8.18 -11.92 15.50
CA THR A 365 8.80 -13.21 15.15
C THR A 365 8.30 -13.78 13.81
N LYS A 366 7.06 -13.46 13.41
CA LYS A 366 6.44 -13.95 12.17
C LYS A 366 7.12 -13.33 10.94
N GLU A 367 7.56 -14.16 9.99
CA GLU A 367 8.23 -13.69 8.76
C GLU A 367 7.29 -12.89 7.87
N ALA A 368 6.09 -13.40 7.59
CA ALA A 368 5.10 -12.72 6.76
C ALA A 368 4.73 -11.33 7.30
N ALA A 369 4.56 -11.18 8.62
CA ALA A 369 4.25 -9.90 9.23
C ALA A 369 5.39 -8.87 9.07
N CYS A 370 6.65 -9.33 9.18
CA CYS A 370 7.82 -8.47 9.04
C CYS A 370 8.02 -8.00 7.60
N LEU A 371 7.79 -8.88 6.61
CA LEU A 371 7.87 -8.52 5.19
C LEU A 371 6.81 -7.47 4.81
N VAL A 372 5.55 -7.69 5.20
CA VAL A 372 4.49 -6.70 4.93
C VAL A 372 4.74 -5.40 5.68
N ALA A 373 5.27 -5.45 6.92
CA ALA A 373 5.65 -4.25 7.65
C ALA A 373 6.76 -3.45 6.97
N LEU A 374 7.76 -4.11 6.37
CA LEU A 374 8.80 -3.44 5.57
C LEU A 374 8.21 -2.76 4.33
N ASP A 375 7.26 -3.41 3.65
CA ASP A 375 6.59 -2.83 2.49
C ASP A 375 5.74 -1.60 2.86
N ILE A 376 5.04 -1.65 4.00
CA ILE A 376 4.30 -0.49 4.54
C ILE A 376 5.26 0.65 4.87
N VAL A 377 6.35 0.35 5.56
CA VAL A 377 7.36 1.35 5.95
C VAL A 377 7.89 2.06 4.71
N GLU A 378 8.26 1.32 3.66
CA GLU A 378 8.75 1.92 2.43
C GLU A 378 7.75 2.91 1.82
N ASN A 379 6.51 2.47 1.61
CA ASN A 379 5.42 3.28 1.05
C ASN A 379 5.14 4.53 1.92
N ALA A 380 5.03 4.35 3.24
CA ALA A 380 4.75 5.44 4.16
C ALA A 380 5.89 6.47 4.20
N VAL A 381 7.16 6.05 4.11
CA VAL A 381 8.31 6.97 4.07
C VAL A 381 8.33 7.79 2.78
N VAL A 382 8.08 7.15 1.63
CA VAL A 382 7.94 7.86 0.34
C VAL A 382 6.82 8.91 0.45
N SER A 383 5.68 8.52 1.01
CA SER A 383 4.52 9.41 1.19
C SER A 383 4.85 10.63 2.04
N ILE A 384 5.46 10.42 3.21
CA ILE A 384 5.84 11.51 4.14
C ILE A 384 6.84 12.46 3.49
N ALA A 385 7.81 11.95 2.73
CA ALA A 385 8.79 12.78 2.05
C ALA A 385 8.14 13.69 0.99
N LYS A 386 7.23 13.15 0.18
CA LYS A 386 6.51 13.93 -0.84
C LYS A 386 5.56 14.96 -0.24
N VAL A 387 4.87 14.59 0.85
CA VAL A 387 4.07 15.52 1.65
C VAL A 387 4.92 16.68 2.19
N GLU A 388 6.14 16.41 2.68
CA GLU A 388 7.04 17.45 3.17
C GLU A 388 7.53 18.38 2.05
N ASP A 389 7.74 17.86 0.85
CA ASP A 389 8.10 18.69 -0.31
C ASP A 389 6.91 19.55 -0.77
N ALA A 390 5.69 19.02 -0.82
CA ALA A 390 4.48 19.79 -1.09
C ALA A 390 4.28 20.91 -0.05
N TYR A 391 4.50 20.63 1.24
CA TYR A 391 4.42 21.61 2.32
C TYR A 391 5.37 22.81 2.12
N LYS A 392 6.60 22.57 1.64
CA LYS A 392 7.54 23.67 1.34
C LYS A 392 6.99 24.57 0.23
N CYS A 393 6.52 23.98 -0.87
CA CYS A 393 5.93 24.72 -1.98
C CYS A 393 4.64 25.48 -1.58
N GLU A 394 3.81 24.90 -0.70
CA GLU A 394 2.61 25.56 -0.16
C GLU A 394 2.94 26.79 0.70
N ASN A 395 4.04 26.74 1.45
CA ASN A 395 4.49 27.86 2.28
C ASN A 395 5.08 28.98 1.44
N GLU A 396 5.87 28.64 0.43
CA GLU A 396 6.36 29.61 -0.56
C GLU A 396 5.18 30.28 -1.27
N THR A 397 4.17 29.52 -1.69
CA THR A 397 2.98 30.07 -2.37
C THR A 397 2.16 30.95 -1.43
N LYS A 398 1.97 30.55 -0.16
CA LYS A 398 1.30 31.40 0.84
C LYS A 398 2.03 32.72 1.04
N ALA A 399 3.37 32.72 1.05
CA ALA A 399 4.16 33.94 1.17
C ALA A 399 3.93 34.88 -0.03
N VAL A 400 3.93 34.36 -1.26
CA VAL A 400 3.64 35.15 -2.47
C VAL A 400 2.22 35.74 -2.44
N ILE A 401 1.22 34.98 -1.99
CA ILE A 401 -0.16 35.50 -1.84
C ILE A 401 -0.18 36.63 -0.81
N LYS A 402 0.48 36.47 0.35
CA LYS A 402 0.58 37.53 1.37
C LYS A 402 1.20 38.81 0.79
N GLU A 403 2.30 38.68 0.05
CA GLU A 403 2.98 39.81 -0.58
C GLU A 403 2.06 40.52 -1.60
N ALA A 404 1.32 39.76 -2.42
CA ALA A 404 0.36 40.33 -3.37
C ALA A 404 -0.78 41.09 -2.67
N VAL A 405 -1.37 40.48 -1.63
CA VAL A 405 -2.47 41.06 -0.84
C VAL A 405 -2.02 42.34 -0.13
N GLN A 406 -0.80 42.36 0.42
CA GLN A 406 -0.19 43.57 1.00
C GLN A 406 0.01 44.68 -0.04
N GLN A 407 0.50 44.34 -1.24
CA GLN A 407 0.69 45.31 -2.32
C GLN A 407 -0.64 45.91 -2.82
N LEU A 408 -1.73 45.15 -2.72
CA LEU A 408 -3.09 45.57 -3.07
C LEU A 408 -3.84 46.25 -1.91
N SER A 409 -3.22 46.40 -0.73
CA SER A 409 -3.83 46.99 0.48
C SER A 409 -5.16 46.30 0.91
N LEU A 410 -5.22 44.98 0.77
CA LEU A 410 -6.38 44.16 1.15
C LEU A 410 -6.20 43.64 2.59
N ASP A 411 -6.24 44.55 3.57
CA ASP A 411 -5.88 44.26 4.96
C ASP A 411 -6.83 43.25 5.66
N GLU A 412 -8.09 43.14 5.22
CA GLU A 412 -9.08 42.20 5.76
C GLU A 412 -8.65 40.72 5.61
N LEU A 413 -7.89 40.39 4.57
CA LEU A 413 -7.40 39.03 4.31
C LEU A 413 -6.15 38.66 5.13
N LEU A 414 -5.38 39.64 5.59
CA LEU A 414 -4.09 39.38 6.24
C LEU A 414 -4.28 38.82 7.65
N ASP A 415 -5.28 39.30 8.38
CA ASP A 415 -5.59 38.84 9.75
C ASP A 415 -6.01 37.35 9.77
N ASP A 416 -6.74 36.87 8.75
CA ASP A 416 -7.15 35.47 8.62
C ASP A 416 -5.97 34.54 8.30
N MET A 417 -4.91 35.04 7.67
CA MET A 417 -3.76 34.22 7.25
C MET A 417 -2.74 33.94 8.36
N ASP A 418 -2.72 34.74 9.43
CA ASP A 418 -1.72 34.67 10.52
C ASP A 418 -2.15 33.82 11.71
N THR A 419 -3.43 33.46 11.84
CA THR A 419 -3.93 32.65 12.96
C THR A 419 -3.61 31.15 12.88
N ALA A 420 -3.16 30.66 11.72
CA ALA A 420 -2.86 29.25 11.47
C ALA A 420 -1.34 28.97 11.40
N GLU A 421 -0.64 29.08 12.53
CA GLU A 421 0.68 28.46 12.69
C GLU A 421 0.50 26.95 12.90
N ASP A 422 0.65 26.19 11.81
CA ASP A 422 0.42 24.75 11.79
C ASP A 422 1.64 23.97 12.31
N VAL A 423 1.51 23.35 13.48
CA VAL A 423 2.47 22.36 13.99
C VAL A 423 2.28 21.05 13.22
N ASP A 424 2.90 20.92 12.05
CA ASP A 424 2.76 19.72 11.22
C ASP A 424 3.59 18.56 11.83
N GLY A 425 2.90 17.60 12.44
CA GLY A 425 3.50 16.48 13.20
C GLY A 425 4.19 15.40 12.36
N ASN A 426 4.05 15.44 11.04
CA ASN A 426 4.46 14.38 10.11
C ASN A 426 5.71 14.74 9.32
N ARG A 427 6.78 15.13 10.02
CA ARG A 427 8.09 15.43 9.40
C ARG A 427 8.90 14.15 9.19
N LEU A 428 9.67 14.09 8.10
CA LEU A 428 10.44 12.91 7.71
C LEU A 428 11.49 12.52 8.76
N LEU A 429 12.34 13.46 9.20
CA LEU A 429 13.48 13.15 10.08
C LEU A 429 13.08 12.64 11.48
N PRO A 430 12.08 13.23 12.18
CA PRO A 430 11.57 12.67 13.44
C PRO A 430 11.01 11.25 13.27
N ALA A 431 10.30 10.99 12.17
CA ALA A 431 9.79 9.66 11.86
C ALA A 431 10.93 8.64 11.67
N MET A 432 11.99 9.02 10.95
CA MET A 432 13.16 8.16 10.73
C MET A 432 13.90 7.86 12.04
N ASN A 433 13.95 8.82 12.97
CA ASN A 433 14.54 8.59 14.28
C ASN A 433 13.81 7.50 15.08
N LYS A 434 12.47 7.47 15.00
CA LYS A 434 11.65 6.44 15.65
C LYS A 434 11.80 5.08 14.97
N LEU A 435 11.95 5.06 13.65
CA LEU A 435 12.06 3.84 12.84
C LEU A 435 13.42 3.12 12.99
N TRP A 436 14.52 3.88 13.06
CA TRP A 436 15.89 3.34 13.01
C TRP A 436 16.17 2.18 13.99
N PRO A 437 15.83 2.28 15.30
CA PRO A 437 16.08 1.18 16.24
C PRO A 437 15.41 -0.13 15.81
N TYR A 438 14.22 -0.08 15.20
CA TYR A 438 13.47 -1.25 14.77
C TYR A 438 14.07 -1.90 13.52
N LEU A 439 14.62 -1.11 12.59
CA LEU A 439 15.38 -1.64 11.45
C LEU A 439 16.65 -2.36 11.92
N VAL A 440 17.36 -1.78 12.88
CA VAL A 440 18.55 -2.41 13.48
C VAL A 440 18.18 -3.71 14.20
N ILE A 441 17.08 -3.72 14.97
CA ILE A 441 16.56 -4.91 15.64
C ILE A 441 16.15 -5.98 14.61
N CYS A 442 15.52 -5.59 13.50
CA CYS A 442 15.13 -6.49 12.41
C CYS A 442 16.34 -7.23 11.85
N LEU A 443 17.45 -6.53 11.59
CA LEU A 443 18.71 -7.13 11.12
C LEU A 443 19.45 -7.92 12.21
N LYS A 444 19.30 -7.55 13.49
CA LYS A 444 19.96 -8.23 14.62
C LYS A 444 19.29 -9.55 14.99
N ASN A 445 17.96 -9.59 15.05
CA ASN A 445 17.19 -10.70 15.62
C ASN A 445 16.80 -11.77 14.61
N LYS A 446 16.89 -11.50 13.29
CA LYS A 446 16.45 -12.41 12.25
C LYS A 446 17.52 -12.63 11.18
N ILE A 447 17.94 -13.88 11.05
CA ILE A 447 18.81 -14.35 9.96
C ILE A 447 17.95 -15.06 8.90
N SER A 448 16.71 -14.62 8.64
CA SER A 448 15.99 -15.14 7.46
C SER A 448 16.41 -14.33 6.23
N MET A 449 16.85 -15.02 5.18
CA MET A 449 17.36 -14.39 3.96
C MET A 449 16.33 -13.44 3.30
N PRO A 450 15.02 -13.76 3.21
CA PRO A 450 14.03 -12.85 2.63
C PRO A 450 13.90 -11.53 3.38
N ILE A 451 13.92 -11.58 4.72
CA ILE A 451 13.77 -10.37 5.57
C ILE A 451 15.01 -9.49 5.47
N VAL A 452 16.22 -10.07 5.57
CA VAL A 452 17.46 -9.29 5.50
C VAL A 452 17.60 -8.64 4.13
N ARG A 453 17.29 -9.36 3.05
CA ARG A 453 17.27 -8.79 1.70
C ARG A 453 16.29 -7.62 1.61
N ARG A 454 15.03 -7.82 2.03
CA ARG A 454 14.04 -6.75 1.94
C ARG A 454 14.38 -5.55 2.83
N CYS A 455 14.90 -5.80 4.03
CA CYS A 455 15.28 -4.75 4.98
C CYS A 455 16.44 -3.90 4.46
N THR A 456 17.44 -4.52 3.82
CA THR A 456 18.57 -3.80 3.19
C THR A 456 18.14 -2.98 1.98
N GLU A 457 17.25 -3.51 1.13
CA GLU A 457 16.61 -2.75 0.04
C GLU A 457 15.83 -1.52 0.58
N VAL A 458 15.02 -1.71 1.61
CA VAL A 458 14.25 -0.61 2.24
C VAL A 458 15.17 0.41 2.92
N LEU A 459 16.25 -0.03 3.58
CA LEU A 459 17.26 0.86 4.15
C LEU A 459 17.93 1.75 3.09
N GLY A 460 18.33 1.16 1.94
CA GLY A 460 18.91 1.91 0.82
C GLY A 460 18.01 3.05 0.37
N ARG A 461 16.73 2.73 0.09
CA ARG A 461 15.71 3.72 -0.31
C ARG A 461 15.44 4.78 0.76
N ILE A 462 15.31 4.40 2.02
CA ILE A 462 15.07 5.35 3.13
C ILE A 462 16.21 6.36 3.24
N ILE A 463 17.46 5.90 3.12
CA ILE A 463 18.65 6.76 3.21
C ILE A 463 18.72 7.71 2.02
N GLN A 464 18.38 7.25 0.82
CA GLN A 464 18.29 8.07 -0.38
C GLN A 464 17.25 9.21 -0.23
N ILE A 465 16.08 8.89 0.31
CA ILE A 465 14.97 9.84 0.52
C ILE A 465 15.30 10.87 1.61
N SER A 466 15.78 10.40 2.77
CA SER A 466 16.00 11.26 3.95
C SER A 466 17.32 12.03 3.92
N GLY A 467 18.27 11.60 3.09
CA GLY A 467 19.60 12.17 2.98
C GLY A 467 20.62 11.59 3.98
N GLY A 468 21.88 11.55 3.56
CA GLY A 468 22.93 10.81 4.26
C GLY A 468 23.43 11.45 5.56
N ASN A 469 23.39 12.79 5.66
CA ASN A 469 23.87 13.54 6.84
C ASN A 469 23.25 13.05 8.16
N PHE A 470 21.98 12.68 8.11
CA PHE A 470 21.24 12.18 9.27
C PHE A 470 21.76 10.82 9.77
N PHE A 471 22.27 9.97 8.87
CA PHE A 471 22.65 8.59 9.21
C PHE A 471 24.12 8.41 9.59
N VAL A 472 24.99 9.41 9.40
CA VAL A 472 26.44 9.32 9.68
C VAL A 472 26.72 8.77 11.09
N ARG A 473 26.16 9.41 12.13
CA ARG A 473 26.36 9.00 13.53
C ARG A 473 25.74 7.63 13.83
N ARG A 474 24.68 7.26 13.12
CA ARG A 474 23.96 5.99 13.30
C ARG A 474 24.72 4.82 12.68
N PHE A 475 25.28 5.00 11.49
CA PHE A 475 26.17 4.00 10.90
C PHE A 475 27.46 3.83 11.70
N HIS A 476 27.98 4.91 12.29
CA HIS A 476 29.12 4.80 13.19
C HIS A 476 28.81 3.96 14.44
N LYS A 477 27.63 4.16 15.06
CA LYS A 477 27.22 3.45 16.29
C LYS A 477 26.71 2.02 16.04
N ASP A 478 25.74 1.87 15.14
CA ASP A 478 24.97 0.63 14.94
C ASP A 478 25.39 -0.14 13.67
N GLY A 479 26.18 0.48 12.78
CA GLY A 479 26.54 -0.11 11.49
C GLY A 479 27.31 -1.42 11.58
N TYR A 480 27.97 -1.70 12.71
CA TYR A 480 28.66 -2.98 12.92
C TYR A 480 27.73 -4.19 12.76
N ILE A 481 26.43 -4.04 13.05
CA ILE A 481 25.42 -5.10 12.90
C ILE A 481 25.23 -5.44 11.42
N ILE A 482 25.21 -4.41 10.56
CA ILE A 482 25.08 -4.52 9.11
C ILE A 482 26.35 -5.13 8.52
N TRP A 483 27.52 -4.59 8.87
CA TRP A 483 28.80 -5.06 8.32
C TRP A 483 29.16 -6.47 8.77
N ARG A 484 28.65 -6.93 9.92
CA ARG A 484 28.79 -8.32 10.36
C ARG A 484 28.09 -9.31 9.43
N LEU A 485 27.02 -8.90 8.73
CA LEU A 485 26.33 -9.73 7.74
C LEU A 485 27.23 -10.06 6.53
N LEU A 486 28.17 -9.16 6.21
CA LEU A 486 29.18 -9.41 5.18
C LEU A 486 30.16 -10.51 5.62
N ALA A 487 30.49 -10.60 6.91
CA ALA A 487 31.42 -11.59 7.45
C ALA A 487 30.79 -12.93 7.85
N LEU A 488 29.54 -13.21 7.44
CA LEU A 488 28.88 -14.49 7.72
C LEU A 488 29.60 -15.62 7.00
N SER A 489 30.14 -16.57 7.77
CA SER A 489 30.68 -17.84 7.25
C SER A 489 29.64 -18.94 7.46
N PRO A 490 29.34 -19.77 6.44
CA PRO A 490 28.43 -20.91 6.60
C PRO A 490 28.93 -21.94 7.62
N PHE A 491 30.21 -21.88 8.03
CA PHE A 491 30.86 -22.87 8.89
C PHE A 491 31.21 -22.37 10.31
N ARG A 492 30.88 -21.11 10.68
CA ARG A 492 31.20 -20.58 12.02
C ARG A 492 29.97 -20.46 12.91
N ARG A 493 29.80 -21.43 13.83
CA ARG A 493 29.09 -21.21 15.10
C ARG A 493 29.89 -20.21 15.94
N LYS A 494 29.44 -18.97 16.03
CA LYS A 494 29.76 -18.13 17.18
C LYS A 494 28.47 -17.96 17.97
N THR A 495 28.32 -18.78 19.00
CA THR A 495 27.35 -18.54 20.07
C THR A 495 27.46 -17.10 20.51
N LEU A 496 26.30 -16.41 20.51
CA LEU A 496 26.09 -15.13 21.14
C LEU A 496 26.79 -15.13 22.50
N SER A 497 27.95 -14.46 22.63
CA SER A 497 28.62 -14.37 23.92
C SER A 497 27.72 -13.57 24.85
N SER A 498 27.25 -14.26 25.88
CA SER A 498 26.49 -13.82 27.05
C SER A 498 27.18 -12.68 27.85
N MET A 499 27.39 -11.52 27.24
CA MET A 499 27.82 -10.31 27.92
C MET A 499 27.32 -9.10 27.11
N ASP A 500 26.01 -8.87 27.12
CA ASP A 500 25.47 -7.52 27.28
C ASP A 500 23.95 -7.56 27.45
N GLU A 501 23.52 -6.91 28.54
CA GLU A 501 22.16 -6.70 29.00
C GLU A 501 21.39 -7.95 29.45
N LYS A 502 21.37 -8.14 30.78
CA LYS A 502 20.27 -8.80 31.48
C LYS A 502 18.97 -8.06 31.14
N ALA A 503 18.37 -8.36 30.01
CA ALA A 503 16.99 -8.00 29.75
C ALA A 503 16.15 -8.67 30.86
N ILE A 504 15.42 -7.88 31.63
CA ILE A 504 14.48 -8.36 32.64
C ILE A 504 13.51 -9.32 31.93
N ILE A 505 13.61 -10.61 32.27
CA ILE A 505 12.78 -11.66 31.68
C ILE A 505 11.45 -11.63 32.41
N LEU A 506 10.41 -11.12 31.74
CA LEU A 506 9.03 -11.25 32.20
C LEU A 506 8.48 -12.65 31.85
N PRO A 507 7.63 -13.27 32.69
CA PRO A 507 7.29 -14.71 32.63
C PRO A 507 6.52 -15.18 31.39
N TYR A 508 6.11 -14.28 30.50
CA TYR A 508 5.22 -14.59 29.37
C TYR A 508 5.92 -14.54 28.00
N ARG A 509 7.24 -14.32 27.94
CA ARG A 509 7.99 -14.48 26.68
C ARG A 509 8.39 -15.94 26.50
N ASN A 510 7.72 -16.65 25.58
CA ASN A 510 8.24 -17.90 25.02
C ASN A 510 9.56 -17.62 24.31
N THR A 511 10.67 -17.78 25.03
CA THR A 511 12.02 -17.84 24.47
C THR A 511 12.24 -19.22 23.86
N SER A 512 11.80 -19.39 22.61
CA SER A 512 12.49 -20.27 21.67
C SER A 512 13.29 -19.40 20.69
N LEU A 513 14.10 -18.48 21.21
CA LEU A 513 15.19 -17.89 20.44
C LEU A 513 16.47 -18.65 20.82
N THR A 514 17.27 -18.95 19.79
CA THR A 514 18.58 -19.62 19.81
C THR A 514 18.59 -21.14 19.78
N SER A 515 18.10 -21.69 18.67
CA SER A 515 18.84 -22.71 17.94
C SER A 515 19.01 -22.17 16.52
N GLU A 516 20.12 -21.48 16.26
CA GLU A 516 20.51 -21.13 14.89
C GLU A 516 20.76 -22.46 14.15
N GLU A 517 19.77 -22.92 13.39
CA GLU A 517 20.02 -23.95 12.38
C GLU A 517 21.07 -23.37 11.40
N PRO A 518 22.07 -24.16 11.00
CA PRO A 518 23.09 -23.68 10.08
C PRO A 518 22.44 -23.28 8.76
N MET A 519 22.49 -21.97 8.45
CA MET A 519 21.98 -21.43 7.20
C MET A 519 22.72 -22.04 6.02
N ALA A 520 21.99 -22.40 4.97
CA ALA A 520 22.57 -22.93 3.74
C ALA A 520 23.53 -21.90 3.12
N GLU A 521 24.66 -22.34 2.57
CA GLU A 521 25.69 -21.47 1.98
C GLU A 521 25.13 -20.48 0.93
N ILE A 522 24.18 -20.93 0.11
CA ILE A 522 23.49 -20.10 -0.90
C ILE A 522 22.71 -18.96 -0.23
N SER A 523 22.13 -19.19 0.93
CA SER A 523 21.36 -18.17 1.65
C SER A 523 22.26 -17.12 2.30
N SER A 524 23.44 -17.51 2.83
CA SER A 524 24.44 -16.56 3.32
C SER A 524 25.03 -15.71 2.19
N GLN A 525 25.30 -16.32 1.03
CA GLN A 525 25.78 -15.57 -0.14
C GLN A 525 24.74 -14.55 -0.61
N LYS A 526 23.46 -14.93 -0.67
CA LYS A 526 22.37 -14.01 -1.02
C LYS A 526 22.21 -12.84 -0.04
N ILE A 527 22.44 -13.07 1.26
CA ILE A 527 22.47 -12.00 2.26
C ILE A 527 23.64 -11.04 2.00
N GLN A 528 24.84 -11.57 1.75
CA GLN A 528 26.02 -10.77 1.42
C GLN A 528 25.78 -9.92 0.16
N ILE A 529 25.21 -10.52 -0.90
CA ILE A 529 24.84 -9.80 -2.13
C ILE A 529 23.88 -8.64 -1.82
N ALA A 530 22.84 -8.86 -1.02
CA ALA A 530 21.88 -7.81 -0.69
C ALA A 530 22.53 -6.63 0.06
N VAL A 531 23.47 -6.90 0.97
CA VAL A 531 24.22 -5.85 1.67
C VAL A 531 25.16 -5.10 0.71
N LEU A 532 25.82 -5.80 -0.22
CA LEU A 532 26.67 -5.17 -1.25
C LEU A 532 25.85 -4.30 -2.22
N ASP A 533 24.68 -4.77 -2.63
CA ASP A 533 23.77 -4.01 -3.49
C ASP A 533 23.26 -2.75 -2.76
N MET A 534 22.94 -2.85 -1.46
CA MET A 534 22.60 -1.68 -0.64
C MET A 534 23.76 -0.67 -0.53
N ILE A 535 25.01 -1.14 -0.35
CA ILE A 535 26.19 -0.25 -0.35
C ILE A 535 26.32 0.46 -1.70
N THR A 536 26.11 -0.27 -2.80
CA THR A 536 26.14 0.30 -4.16
C THR A 536 25.10 1.41 -4.31
N GLU A 537 23.86 1.15 -3.89
CA GLU A 537 22.76 2.12 -3.95
C GLU A 537 23.09 3.39 -3.13
N ILE A 538 23.54 3.23 -1.89
CA ILE A 538 23.86 4.36 -1.00
C ILE A 538 25.03 5.20 -1.54
N SER A 539 26.08 4.55 -2.05
CA SER A 539 27.31 5.22 -2.51
C SER A 539 27.19 5.88 -3.88
N SER A 540 26.33 5.37 -4.77
CA SER A 540 26.11 5.92 -6.12
C SER A 540 25.43 7.30 -6.12
N HIS A 541 24.64 7.63 -5.09
CA HIS A 541 23.92 8.89 -5.00
C HIS A 541 24.62 9.89 -4.07
N LYS A 542 24.94 11.10 -4.60
CA LYS A 542 25.64 12.16 -3.84
C LYS A 542 24.98 12.52 -2.51
N ARG A 543 23.64 12.51 -2.46
CA ARG A 543 22.87 12.89 -1.25
C ARG A 543 22.95 11.83 -0.15
N SER A 544 23.05 10.54 -0.49
CA SER A 544 23.11 9.44 0.46
C SER A 544 24.53 9.01 0.79
N ALA A 545 25.49 9.19 -0.12
CA ALA A 545 26.89 8.79 0.03
C ALA A 545 27.51 9.30 1.33
N ILE A 546 27.16 10.52 1.75
CA ILE A 546 27.63 11.15 2.99
C ILE A 546 27.36 10.26 4.23
N ALA A 547 26.31 9.42 4.20
CA ALA A 547 26.01 8.48 5.29
C ALA A 547 27.17 7.53 5.61
N LEU A 548 27.97 7.15 4.61
CA LEU A 548 29.05 6.18 4.72
C LEU A 548 30.40 6.81 5.03
N GLU A 549 30.52 8.15 5.00
CA GLU A 549 31.79 8.87 5.13
C GLU A 549 32.59 8.45 6.38
N SER A 550 31.92 8.37 7.53
CA SER A 550 32.56 7.99 8.80
C SER A 550 33.01 6.52 8.89
N VAL A 551 32.53 5.66 7.99
CA VAL A 551 32.80 4.21 7.99
C VAL A 551 33.43 3.74 6.67
N LEU A 552 33.76 4.68 5.77
CA LEU A 552 34.18 4.41 4.39
C LEU A 552 35.38 3.45 4.33
N LYS A 553 36.45 3.75 5.08
CA LYS A 553 37.66 2.92 5.15
C LYS A 553 37.34 1.46 5.50
N LYS A 554 36.48 1.26 6.50
CA LYS A 554 36.10 -0.08 6.97
C LYS A 554 35.28 -0.83 5.93
N ILE A 555 34.34 -0.16 5.28
CA ILE A 555 33.50 -0.75 4.23
C ILE A 555 34.37 -1.11 3.02
N CYS A 556 35.23 -0.21 2.55
CA CYS A 556 36.14 -0.49 1.43
C CYS A 556 37.03 -1.70 1.73
N GLY A 557 37.61 -1.80 2.94
CA GLY A 557 38.41 -2.96 3.34
C GLY A 557 37.63 -4.28 3.32
N LEU A 558 36.38 -4.29 3.81
CA LEU A 558 35.49 -5.45 3.78
C LEU A 558 35.12 -5.86 2.34
N VAL A 559 34.75 -4.90 1.49
CA VAL A 559 34.32 -5.17 0.11
C VAL A 559 35.48 -5.66 -0.75
N VAL A 560 36.68 -5.07 -0.62
CA VAL A 560 37.90 -5.54 -1.31
C VAL A 560 38.23 -6.97 -0.90
N GLY A 561 38.17 -7.29 0.39
CA GLY A 561 38.40 -8.66 0.87
C GLY A 561 37.41 -9.69 0.31
N ILE A 562 36.15 -9.30 0.09
CA ILE A 562 35.14 -10.15 -0.56
C ILE A 562 35.41 -10.26 -2.06
N ALA A 563 35.77 -9.16 -2.73
CA ALA A 563 36.07 -9.14 -4.16
C ALA A 563 37.24 -10.06 -4.51
N TYR A 564 38.27 -10.11 -3.66
CA TYR A 564 39.44 -10.97 -3.81
C TYR A 564 39.28 -12.37 -3.22
N SER A 565 38.13 -12.69 -2.65
CA SER A 565 37.80 -14.06 -2.25
C SER A 565 37.47 -14.91 -3.49
N GLY A 566 37.80 -16.21 -3.47
CA GLY A 566 37.48 -17.15 -4.56
C GLY A 566 35.98 -17.46 -4.74
N LEU A 567 35.08 -16.67 -4.14
CA LEU A 567 33.63 -16.87 -4.18
C LEU A 567 33.03 -16.19 -5.43
N ILE A 568 32.98 -16.92 -6.54
CA ILE A 568 32.48 -16.43 -7.85
C ILE A 568 31.09 -15.79 -7.74
N GLY A 569 30.20 -16.32 -6.87
CA GLY A 569 28.84 -15.80 -6.68
C GLY A 569 28.75 -14.40 -6.05
N LEU A 570 29.78 -13.94 -5.33
CA LEU A 570 29.80 -12.63 -4.67
C LEU A 570 30.55 -11.57 -5.47
N ARG A 571 31.43 -12.01 -6.37
CA ARG A 571 32.41 -11.16 -7.06
C ARG A 571 31.78 -10.03 -7.86
N GLU A 572 30.75 -10.32 -8.66
CA GLU A 572 30.07 -9.28 -9.46
C GLU A 572 29.37 -8.24 -8.59
N ALA A 573 28.72 -8.67 -7.49
CA ALA A 573 28.11 -7.73 -6.54
C ALA A 573 29.16 -6.87 -5.82
N ALA A 574 30.32 -7.45 -5.49
CA ALA A 574 31.43 -6.73 -4.89
C ALA A 574 32.05 -5.70 -5.85
N ILE A 575 32.21 -6.03 -7.13
CA ILE A 575 32.68 -5.08 -8.16
C ILE A 575 31.70 -3.90 -8.31
N ARG A 576 30.38 -4.16 -8.32
CA ARG A 576 29.37 -3.09 -8.32
C ARG A 576 29.49 -2.19 -7.09
N ALA A 577 29.65 -2.78 -5.91
CA ALA A 577 29.84 -2.03 -4.67
C ALA A 577 31.12 -1.18 -4.68
N LEU A 578 32.24 -1.72 -5.18
CA LEU A 578 33.49 -0.95 -5.35
C LEU A 578 33.31 0.21 -6.33
N THR A 579 32.59 0.00 -7.43
CA THR A 579 32.27 1.05 -8.42
C THR A 579 31.40 2.15 -7.82
N GLY A 580 30.50 1.82 -6.88
CA GLY A 580 29.77 2.83 -6.11
C GLY A 580 30.69 3.59 -5.14
N LEU A 581 31.57 2.89 -4.44
CA LEU A 581 32.49 3.49 -3.46
C LEU A 581 33.55 4.41 -4.10
N THR A 582 33.96 4.14 -5.34
CA THR A 582 34.88 5.03 -6.07
C THR A 582 34.24 6.37 -6.41
N CYS A 583 32.90 6.46 -6.45
CA CYS A 583 32.21 7.75 -6.56
C CYS A 583 32.38 8.63 -5.31
N MET A 584 32.79 8.05 -4.17
CA MET A 584 33.09 8.78 -2.94
C MET A 584 34.58 9.11 -2.83
N ASP A 585 35.44 8.09 -2.94
CA ASP A 585 36.90 8.21 -2.81
C ASP A 585 37.58 7.16 -3.71
N ALA A 586 37.94 7.59 -4.92
CA ALA A 586 38.59 6.73 -5.91
C ALA A 586 40.01 6.34 -5.47
N ASP A 587 40.74 7.24 -4.82
CA ASP A 587 42.13 7.04 -4.41
C ASP A 587 42.23 5.95 -3.33
N LEU A 588 41.34 6.01 -2.33
CA LEU A 588 41.28 4.99 -1.29
C LEU A 588 40.99 3.60 -1.86
N VAL A 589 40.01 3.47 -2.76
CA VAL A 589 39.68 2.17 -3.36
C VAL A 589 40.82 1.66 -4.21
N TRP A 590 41.46 2.54 -5.00
CA TRP A 590 42.62 2.18 -5.80
C TRP A 590 43.77 1.69 -4.93
N LEU A 591 44.12 2.40 -3.85
CA LEU A 591 45.20 2.02 -2.93
C LEU A 591 44.98 0.63 -2.32
N LEU A 592 43.75 0.31 -1.92
CA LEU A 592 43.42 -1.00 -1.34
C LEU A 592 43.51 -2.15 -2.35
N LEU A 593 43.16 -1.89 -3.61
CA LEU A 593 43.27 -2.87 -4.69
C LEU A 593 44.73 -3.05 -5.15
N ALA A 594 45.45 -1.94 -5.29
CA ALA A 594 46.85 -1.87 -5.70
C ALA A 594 47.77 -2.59 -4.71
N ASP A 595 47.55 -2.40 -3.40
CA ASP A 595 48.31 -3.06 -2.33
C ASP A 595 48.36 -4.59 -2.49
N VAL A 596 47.23 -5.21 -2.84
CA VAL A 596 47.12 -6.67 -3.03
C VAL A 596 47.62 -7.11 -4.41
N TYR A 597 47.29 -6.35 -5.46
CA TYR A 597 47.67 -6.71 -6.82
C TYR A 597 49.20 -6.65 -7.02
N HIS A 598 49.84 -5.58 -6.57
CA HIS A 598 51.27 -5.37 -6.75
C HIS A 598 52.13 -6.23 -5.81
N SER A 599 51.63 -6.57 -4.62
CA SER A 599 52.33 -7.52 -3.73
C SER A 599 52.44 -8.92 -4.34
N LEU A 600 51.41 -9.35 -5.08
CA LEU A 600 51.36 -10.66 -5.75
C LEU A 600 52.08 -10.66 -7.11
N ASN A 601 52.09 -9.52 -7.81
CA ASN A 601 52.67 -9.37 -9.15
C ASN A 601 53.95 -8.51 -9.17
N GLN A 602 54.90 -8.77 -8.26
CA GLN A 602 56.17 -8.04 -8.16
C GLN A 602 57.02 -8.03 -9.45
N ARG A 603 56.69 -8.86 -10.45
CA ARG A 603 57.41 -8.97 -11.72
C ARG A 603 56.90 -8.01 -12.81
N ASP A 604 55.69 -7.47 -12.68
CA ASP A 604 55.00 -6.64 -13.69
C ASP A 604 54.75 -5.20 -13.17
N MET A 605 55.67 -4.65 -12.38
CA MET A 605 55.52 -3.30 -11.82
C MET A 605 55.75 -2.23 -12.91
N PRO A 606 54.79 -1.31 -13.13
CA PRO A 606 55.00 -0.20 -14.05
C PRO A 606 56.09 0.72 -13.48
N LEU A 607 57.09 1.03 -14.29
CA LEU A 607 58.09 2.06 -13.97
C LEU A 607 57.39 3.42 -13.83
N PRO A 608 57.80 4.27 -12.87
CA PRO A 608 57.19 5.58 -12.71
C PRO A 608 57.34 6.40 -14.00
N PRO A 609 56.31 7.18 -14.40
CA PRO A 609 56.34 7.94 -15.65
C PRO A 609 57.40 9.06 -15.65
N ILE A 610 57.95 9.43 -14.48
CA ILE A 610 59.00 10.45 -14.29
C ILE A 610 59.99 9.92 -13.24
N GLN A 611 61.30 10.13 -13.46
CA GLN A 611 62.38 9.67 -12.55
C GLN A 611 62.37 10.30 -11.15
N ASP A 612 61.63 11.40 -10.94
CA ASP A 612 61.51 12.11 -9.66
C ASP A 612 60.34 11.61 -8.78
N LEU A 613 59.53 10.66 -9.28
CA LEU A 613 58.44 10.05 -8.52
C LEU A 613 58.97 8.83 -7.75
N VAL A 614 58.59 8.75 -6.47
CA VAL A 614 58.90 7.63 -5.58
C VAL A 614 58.36 6.33 -6.19
N ASP A 615 59.17 5.27 -6.19
CA ASP A 615 58.76 3.97 -6.72
C ASP A 615 57.54 3.44 -5.96
N LEU A 616 56.62 2.78 -6.67
CA LEU A 616 55.38 2.27 -6.07
C LEU A 616 55.66 1.26 -4.94
N CYS A 617 56.81 0.56 -4.99
CA CYS A 617 57.31 -0.33 -3.93
C CYS A 617 57.66 0.39 -2.63
N ASP A 618 58.05 1.67 -2.69
CA ASP A 618 58.36 2.50 -1.53
C ASP A 618 57.10 3.13 -0.92
N LEU A 619 56.04 3.31 -1.72
CA LEU A 619 54.72 3.80 -1.29
C LEU A 619 53.83 2.67 -0.72
N LEU A 620 53.92 1.47 -1.29
CA LEU A 620 53.17 0.27 -0.88
C LEU A 620 54.16 -0.89 -0.66
N PRO A 621 54.79 -1.00 0.53
CA PRO A 621 55.72 -2.08 0.80
C PRO A 621 55.00 -3.43 0.83
N PRO A 622 55.59 -4.50 0.26
CA PRO A 622 54.96 -5.81 0.24
C PRO A 622 54.73 -6.31 1.69
N PRO A 623 53.50 -6.70 2.05
CA PRO A 623 53.19 -7.10 3.42
C PRO A 623 53.92 -8.40 3.80
N MET A 624 54.47 -8.43 5.02
CA MET A 624 55.21 -9.58 5.55
C MET A 624 54.27 -10.69 6.06
N SER A 625 52.98 -10.38 6.23
CA SER A 625 51.94 -11.33 6.63
C SER A 625 50.57 -10.98 6.02
N SER A 626 49.68 -11.96 5.91
CA SER A 626 48.31 -11.75 5.39
C SER A 626 47.44 -10.81 6.24
N LYS A 627 47.91 -10.42 7.43
CA LYS A 627 47.25 -9.45 8.32
C LYS A 627 47.69 -8.00 8.07
N GLU A 628 48.79 -7.80 7.36
CA GLU A 628 49.36 -6.49 7.09
C GLU A 628 48.76 -5.79 5.87
N TYR A 629 48.06 -6.54 5.00
CA TYR A 629 47.30 -5.94 3.90
C TYR A 629 46.39 -4.81 4.38
N LEU A 630 46.40 -3.68 3.67
CA LEU A 630 45.64 -2.49 4.04
C LEU A 630 44.15 -2.79 4.14
N PHE A 631 43.60 -3.61 3.25
CA PHE A 631 42.18 -3.99 3.30
C PHE A 631 41.81 -4.77 4.57
N VAL A 632 42.74 -5.56 5.12
CA VAL A 632 42.55 -6.30 6.38
C VAL A 632 42.68 -5.35 7.58
N GLN A 633 43.61 -4.41 7.54
CA GLN A 633 43.78 -3.40 8.59
C GLN A 633 42.54 -2.52 8.72
N TYR A 634 41.96 -2.09 7.60
CA TYR A 634 40.76 -1.26 7.61
C TYR A 634 39.48 -2.04 7.85
N GLY A 635 39.33 -3.24 7.27
CA GLY A 635 38.13 -4.07 7.41
C GLY A 635 38.00 -4.79 8.77
N GLY A 636 39.12 -4.99 9.49
CA GLY A 636 39.18 -5.64 10.80
C GLY A 636 39.13 -7.18 10.76
N GLU A 637 39.10 -7.82 11.92
CA GLU A 637 39.26 -9.29 12.07
C GLU A 637 38.20 -10.18 11.37
N GLY A 638 37.13 -9.57 10.84
CA GLY A 638 36.07 -10.25 10.08
C GLY A 638 36.47 -10.60 8.64
N VAL A 639 37.52 -9.98 8.09
CA VAL A 639 37.97 -10.16 6.69
C VAL A 639 38.97 -11.31 6.56
N ARG A 640 38.62 -12.51 7.06
CA ARG A 640 39.46 -13.70 6.87
C ARG A 640 38.99 -14.48 5.65
N TYR A 641 39.09 -13.85 4.47
CA TYR A 641 38.93 -14.55 3.21
C TYR A 641 40.31 -14.98 2.71
N ASP A 642 40.41 -16.23 2.26
CA ASP A 642 41.60 -16.69 1.55
C ASP A 642 41.65 -15.95 0.20
N ILE A 643 42.75 -15.23 -0.04
CA ILE A 643 42.96 -14.44 -1.25
C ILE A 643 43.18 -15.41 -2.42
N ASP A 644 42.34 -15.31 -3.46
CA ASP A 644 42.50 -16.07 -4.69
C ASP A 644 43.22 -15.21 -5.76
N PRO A 645 44.43 -15.60 -6.19
CA PRO A 645 45.22 -14.82 -7.15
C PRO A 645 44.53 -14.64 -8.51
N SER A 646 43.67 -15.58 -8.92
CA SER A 646 42.92 -15.46 -10.18
C SER A 646 41.83 -14.38 -10.10
N SER A 647 41.13 -14.32 -8.96
CA SER A 647 40.15 -13.28 -8.66
C SER A 647 40.78 -11.89 -8.52
N VAL A 648 41.98 -11.79 -7.95
CA VAL A 648 42.73 -10.52 -7.84
C VAL A 648 43.00 -9.92 -9.22
N HIS A 649 43.49 -10.72 -10.18
CA HIS A 649 43.78 -10.24 -11.53
C HIS A 649 42.51 -9.81 -12.28
N GLU A 650 41.43 -10.59 -12.19
CA GLU A 650 40.17 -10.27 -12.88
C GLU A 650 39.51 -9.00 -12.33
N VAL A 651 39.44 -8.85 -11.01
CA VAL A 651 38.83 -7.67 -10.35
C VAL A 651 39.64 -6.41 -10.61
N PHE A 652 40.98 -6.47 -10.47
CA PHE A 652 41.84 -5.32 -10.72
C PHE A 652 41.73 -4.83 -12.17
N LYS A 653 41.78 -5.76 -13.14
CA LYS A 653 41.62 -5.44 -14.56
C LYS A 653 40.25 -4.84 -14.87
N LYS A 654 39.17 -5.44 -14.35
CA LYS A 654 37.81 -4.91 -14.51
C LYS A 654 37.69 -3.49 -13.95
N MET A 655 38.17 -3.23 -12.73
CA MET A 655 38.13 -1.90 -12.11
C MET A 655 39.00 -0.87 -12.84
N GLN A 656 40.16 -1.29 -13.36
CA GLN A 656 41.01 -0.44 -14.19
C GLN A 656 40.32 -0.06 -15.50
N ASP A 657 39.60 -0.99 -16.12
CA ASP A 657 38.87 -0.75 -17.35
C ASP A 657 37.60 0.12 -17.17
N THR A 658 36.93 0.04 -16.02
CA THR A 658 35.64 0.70 -15.77
C THR A 658 35.73 2.02 -15.01
N VAL A 659 36.70 2.18 -14.11
CA VAL A 659 36.76 3.32 -13.18
C VAL A 659 38.03 4.15 -13.32
N PHE A 660 39.19 3.52 -13.46
CA PHE A 660 40.49 4.21 -13.34
C PHE A 660 41.13 4.56 -14.69
N LYS A 661 40.31 4.73 -15.75
CA LYS A 661 40.75 5.15 -17.08
C LYS A 661 40.75 6.66 -17.26
#